data_AF-A0AAE2YF53-F1
#
_entry.id   AF-A0AAE2YF53-F1
#
_cell.length_a   1.000
_cell.length_b   1.000
_cell.length_c   1.000
_cell.angle_alpha   90.00
_cell.angle_beta   90.00
_cell.angle_gamma   90.00
#
_symmetry.space_group_name_H-M   'P 1'
#
loop_
_entity.id
_entity.type
_entity.pdbx_description
1 polymer ?
#
loop_
_entity_poly.entity_id
_entity_poly.type
_entity_poly.pdbx_seq_one_letter_code
_entity_poly.pdbx_strand_id
1 'polypeptide(L)'
;MPVVDFSSLVESVSSCSAKAWLTRMIAHGLVEAGNVDGAVNIVSAFPDAAWRLNFLSELSLLLTDRGDCENSLRVLRDAKYDDAILEILLDVWNFERVEEILKEFAIDGERVKRAVKSFGDCRLLDWLGFLVEAGRVGEALETARGFEEDHYRLWGLIAVMGALAKVGDERFKEVLDEVSDAADSLSGKDYDGVMAGAAVRLASVGKGELALNMAHNIADGYTLAFTLINCLPYLEENLLENTVNETLDVAAKLSMELRGEVLINLFYTLLDASEKKKTLLERIMGSIPEPTKSLMQVYYAKRLSEHGDETFKEFYYEGMKTLRKTAGKVRSSIAEALVEFAPKEATDDLIKFIKEIPDTKEQNSLLLKLSLLKSSTEETEDALKIARNITTREDKSKALYKLVCVTHNKDFENALNIANEIPDRSWRERAFSYLFASALGKGEFREDLFGKVMAGLASIDEGEAQDILTPMIISLATAGRKELEYVVNQISKLDYLNPLRKALPPLIAGDVENALRVAREESSGFVKPLLLSAIAVKASQARTFSPKKILDEARREVKRLKDEYGKSYALTVISFASAIITGVKSALESLLEENILNFEETLEVLVRLASIRQVDDLIKFIQNFKPELKRLVLLRIITSTYLKGCKSASEKVLDTLIFHEPAFIPLLIGMFESFEDLEFIQKLVEIYENKAQILSFLGSTYAFKGEAEKAKESFQKALEEFSKIPPGDTRRLDNLYILIANMIISADESYLDFAKKFLQEDEFELFSQFLKASNYASKDEIEKVREIFQSIKSRHASNDILRTMTLVAGRMKGENSRVLLKEIFETKETEALHDLISSTFVRFIRIGGDIKTAVEFIEKNWPEDKRILPITAQYFFLTRKRDKFKKIFENMSYHNKVSTIEVIAPLEVAHSPEELAELTKEMPPSTKDKALASIAEEHMRNRRIEDTLNTLSKITSKDNYNQALKNTFLTLLEKLAKE
;
A
#
# COMPACT_ATOMS: atom_id res chain seq x y z
N MET A 1 -26.63 4.96 39.68
CA MET A 1 -27.29 5.04 38.36
C MET A 1 -27.33 3.63 37.77
N PRO A 2 -28.36 3.25 36.98
CA PRO A 2 -28.32 2.00 36.23
C PRO A 2 -27.08 2.00 35.33
N VAL A 3 -26.30 0.92 35.38
CA VAL A 3 -25.13 0.73 34.53
C VAL A 3 -25.64 0.69 33.09
N VAL A 4 -25.12 1.57 32.22
CA VAL A 4 -25.43 1.55 30.80
C VAL A 4 -24.91 0.23 30.22
N ASP A 5 -25.80 -0.56 29.63
CA ASP A 5 -25.40 -1.78 28.92
C ASP A 5 -24.87 -1.42 27.53
N PHE A 6 -23.59 -1.10 27.50
CA PHE A 6 -22.92 -0.69 26.27
C PHE A 6 -22.89 -1.80 25.20
N SER A 7 -22.87 -3.08 25.60
CA SER A 7 -22.89 -4.20 24.65
C SER A 7 -24.22 -4.26 23.90
N SER A 8 -25.34 -4.14 24.63
CA SER A 8 -26.67 -4.07 24.01
C SER A 8 -26.82 -2.84 23.10
N LEU A 9 -26.24 -1.70 23.49
CA LEU A 9 -26.23 -0.50 22.64
C LEU A 9 -25.52 -0.72 21.31
N VAL A 10 -24.32 -1.29 21.35
CA VAL A 10 -23.54 -1.60 20.14
C VAL A 10 -24.30 -2.62 19.27
N GLU A 11 -24.97 -3.60 19.87
CA GLU A 11 -25.78 -4.58 19.14
C GLU A 11 -27.03 -4.01 18.46
N SER A 12 -27.57 -2.89 18.95
CA SER A 12 -28.74 -2.23 18.35
C SER A 12 -28.46 -1.62 16.97
N VAL A 13 -27.18 -1.47 16.61
CA VAL A 13 -26.74 -0.87 15.35
C VAL A 13 -26.54 -1.94 14.29
N SER A 14 -27.24 -1.79 13.16
CA SER A 14 -27.25 -2.76 12.06
C SER A 14 -26.02 -2.69 11.15
N SER A 15 -25.45 -1.50 10.95
CA SER A 15 -24.24 -1.29 10.14
C SER A 15 -23.01 -1.84 10.84
N CYS A 16 -22.24 -2.74 10.20
CA CYS A 16 -21.00 -3.24 10.78
C CYS A 16 -19.95 -2.13 10.95
N SER A 17 -19.91 -1.16 10.02
CA SER A 17 -19.01 0.00 10.12
C SER A 17 -19.36 0.88 11.32
N ALA A 18 -20.64 1.23 11.49
CA ALA A 18 -21.11 1.99 12.64
C ALA A 18 -20.88 1.24 13.95
N LYS A 19 -21.11 -0.08 13.94
CA LYS A 19 -20.89 -0.96 15.09
C LYS A 19 -19.41 -1.02 15.49
N ALA A 20 -18.51 -1.19 14.52
CA ALA A 20 -17.06 -1.17 14.72
C ALA A 20 -16.60 0.17 15.29
N TRP A 21 -17.04 1.28 14.68
CA TRP A 21 -16.73 2.62 15.16
C TRP A 21 -17.27 2.88 16.59
N LEU A 22 -18.53 2.53 16.88
CA LEU A 22 -19.11 2.69 18.22
C LEU A 22 -18.39 1.84 19.27
N THR A 23 -18.07 0.58 18.94
CA THR A 23 -17.28 -0.31 19.81
C THR A 23 -15.99 0.38 20.20
N ARG A 24 -15.25 0.92 19.21
CA ARG A 24 -13.99 1.65 19.42
C ARG A 24 -14.18 2.88 20.30
N MET A 25 -15.16 3.75 20.00
CA MET A 25 -15.37 5.01 20.74
C MET A 25 -15.81 4.77 22.18
N ILE A 26 -16.69 3.79 22.41
CA ILE A 26 -17.15 3.45 23.75
C ILE A 26 -16.03 2.79 24.54
N ALA A 27 -15.28 1.86 23.95
CA ALA A 27 -14.14 1.23 24.60
C ALA A 27 -13.06 2.26 24.98
N HIS A 28 -12.78 3.23 24.10
CA HIS A 28 -11.91 4.36 24.40
C HIS A 28 -12.43 5.16 25.61
N GLY A 29 -13.70 5.57 25.59
CA GLY A 29 -14.35 6.27 26.71
C GLY A 29 -14.27 5.52 28.04
N LEU A 30 -14.48 4.20 28.02
CA LEU A 30 -14.36 3.36 29.20
C LEU A 30 -12.93 3.28 29.72
N VAL A 31 -11.94 3.22 28.85
CA VAL A 31 -10.53 3.33 29.25
C VAL A 31 -10.23 4.70 29.86
N GLU A 32 -10.81 5.80 29.35
CA GLU A 32 -10.72 7.13 30.01
C GLU A 32 -11.35 7.18 31.40
N ALA A 33 -12.40 6.40 31.62
CA ALA A 33 -13.01 6.26 32.94
C ALA A 33 -12.22 5.33 33.88
N GLY A 34 -11.14 4.68 33.40
CA GLY A 34 -10.42 3.64 34.12
C GLY A 34 -11.14 2.28 34.16
N ASN A 35 -12.22 2.11 33.39
CA ASN A 35 -12.98 0.85 33.29
C ASN A 35 -12.48 -0.02 32.14
N VAL A 36 -11.26 -0.54 32.29
CA VAL A 36 -10.62 -1.40 31.28
C VAL A 36 -11.40 -2.69 31.03
N ASP A 37 -11.98 -3.29 32.07
CA ASP A 37 -12.77 -4.53 31.94
C ASP A 37 -14.01 -4.32 31.07
N GLY A 38 -14.70 -3.19 31.26
CA GLY A 38 -15.82 -2.80 30.41
C GLY A 38 -15.40 -2.64 28.94
N ALA A 39 -14.25 -2.00 28.70
CA ALA A 39 -13.71 -1.82 27.34
C ALA A 39 -13.41 -3.17 26.68
N VAL A 40 -12.72 -4.08 27.38
CA VAL A 40 -12.41 -5.45 26.89
C VAL A 40 -13.70 -6.22 26.62
N ASN A 41 -14.68 -6.19 27.52
CA ASN A 41 -15.94 -6.93 27.34
C ASN A 41 -16.70 -6.49 26.08
N ILE A 42 -16.73 -5.19 25.77
CA ILE A 42 -17.37 -4.68 24.56
C ILE A 42 -16.61 -5.11 23.32
N VAL A 43 -15.27 -5.04 23.33
CA VAL A 43 -14.45 -5.50 22.21
C VAL A 43 -14.61 -7.00 22.02
N SER A 44 -14.54 -7.81 23.08
CA SER A 44 -14.67 -9.27 23.02
C SER A 44 -16.05 -9.74 22.52
N ALA A 45 -17.10 -8.94 22.73
CA ALA A 45 -18.43 -9.17 22.18
C ALA A 45 -18.52 -8.92 20.66
N PHE A 46 -17.51 -8.29 20.04
CA PHE A 46 -17.48 -8.11 18.60
C PHE A 46 -17.32 -9.48 17.90
N PRO A 47 -18.19 -9.87 16.95
CA PRO A 47 -18.19 -11.25 16.44
C PRO A 47 -16.94 -11.66 15.65
N ASP A 48 -16.28 -10.70 15.01
CA ASP A 48 -15.17 -10.95 14.10
C ASP A 48 -13.81 -10.96 14.82
N ALA A 49 -13.09 -12.08 14.74
CA ALA A 49 -11.84 -12.28 15.48
C ALA A 49 -10.72 -11.33 15.06
N ALA A 50 -10.59 -11.02 13.78
CA ALA A 50 -9.54 -10.15 13.26
C ALA A 50 -9.78 -8.68 13.69
N TRP A 51 -11.04 -8.25 13.67
CA TRP A 51 -11.42 -6.95 14.23
C TRP A 51 -11.24 -6.87 15.73
N ARG A 52 -11.60 -7.93 16.46
CA ARG A 52 -11.34 -8.00 17.90
C ARG A 52 -9.87 -7.78 18.20
N LEU A 53 -8.98 -8.51 17.53
CA LEU A 53 -7.54 -8.34 17.72
C LEU A 53 -7.11 -6.90 17.46
N ASN A 54 -7.55 -6.31 16.34
CA ASN A 54 -7.23 -4.91 16.01
C ASN A 54 -7.69 -3.93 17.11
N PHE A 55 -8.92 -4.07 17.60
CA PHE A 55 -9.42 -3.23 18.69
C PHE A 55 -8.65 -3.45 20.01
N LEU A 56 -8.26 -4.69 20.32
CA LEU A 56 -7.43 -4.98 21.49
C LEU A 56 -6.05 -4.32 21.35
N SER A 57 -5.45 -4.31 20.15
CA SER A 57 -4.21 -3.58 19.87
C SER A 57 -4.34 -2.08 20.07
N GLU A 58 -5.39 -1.47 19.51
CA GLU A 58 -5.67 -0.03 19.68
C GLU A 58 -5.87 0.34 21.15
N LEU A 59 -6.58 -0.50 21.91
CA LEU A 59 -6.76 -0.33 23.36
C LEU A 59 -5.45 -0.47 24.13
N SER A 60 -4.60 -1.44 23.75
CA SER A 60 -3.28 -1.66 24.34
C SER A 60 -2.39 -0.43 24.15
N LEU A 61 -2.30 0.08 22.92
CA LEU A 61 -1.53 1.31 22.63
C LEU A 61 -2.07 2.51 23.40
N LEU A 62 -3.39 2.69 23.45
CA LEU A 62 -4.02 3.77 24.24
C LEU A 62 -3.66 3.71 25.73
N LEU A 63 -3.65 2.51 26.32
CA LEU A 63 -3.26 2.32 27.72
C LEU A 63 -1.76 2.60 27.93
N THR A 64 -0.94 2.22 26.95
CA THR A 64 0.51 2.45 26.95
C THR A 64 0.85 3.94 26.88
N ASP A 65 0.18 4.70 26.01
CA ASP A 65 0.31 6.15 25.90
C ASP A 65 -0.05 6.89 27.20
N ARG A 66 -0.83 6.23 28.08
CA ARG A 66 -1.19 6.72 29.42
C ARG A 66 -0.25 6.25 30.53
N GLY A 67 0.76 5.45 30.19
CA GLY A 67 1.67 4.82 31.14
C GLY A 67 1.07 3.64 31.90
N ASP A 68 -0.10 3.11 31.49
CA ASP A 68 -0.73 1.94 32.10
C ASP A 68 -0.34 0.64 31.36
N CYS A 69 0.95 0.32 31.41
CA CYS A 69 1.52 -0.83 30.73
C CYS A 69 0.94 -2.18 31.23
N GLU A 70 0.55 -2.27 32.50
CA GLU A 70 -0.01 -3.51 33.08
C GLU A 70 -1.39 -3.81 32.48
N ASN A 71 -2.29 -2.82 32.42
CA ASN A 71 -3.57 -3.04 31.77
C ASN A 71 -3.42 -3.22 30.27
N SER A 72 -2.45 -2.55 29.65
CA SER A 72 -2.12 -2.75 28.23
C SER A 72 -1.83 -4.24 27.93
N LEU A 73 -0.95 -4.87 28.71
CA LEU A 73 -0.67 -6.31 28.60
C LEU A 73 -1.90 -7.16 28.91
N ARG A 74 -2.66 -6.78 29.94
CA ARG A 74 -3.86 -7.52 30.36
C ARG A 74 -4.91 -7.62 29.26
N VAL A 75 -5.11 -6.57 28.47
CA VAL A 75 -6.04 -6.54 27.32
C VAL A 75 -5.63 -7.55 26.25
N LEU A 76 -4.34 -7.81 26.08
CA LEU A 76 -3.82 -8.73 25.06
C LEU A 76 -3.84 -10.21 25.50
N ARG A 77 -4.12 -10.51 26.78
CA ARG A 77 -4.09 -11.89 27.32
C ARG A 77 -5.04 -12.85 26.61
N ASP A 78 -6.21 -12.37 26.20
CA ASP A 78 -7.23 -13.21 25.57
C ASP A 78 -6.82 -13.69 24.17
N ALA A 79 -5.89 -12.96 23.53
CA ALA A 79 -5.35 -13.32 22.23
C ALA A 79 -3.88 -13.78 22.31
N LYS A 80 -3.35 -14.07 23.50
CA LYS A 80 -1.92 -14.33 23.76
C LYS A 80 -1.23 -15.41 22.91
N TYR A 81 -1.99 -16.32 22.28
CA TYR A 81 -1.46 -17.37 21.40
C TYR A 81 -1.52 -17.01 19.91
N ASP A 82 -2.06 -15.85 19.56
CA ASP A 82 -2.04 -15.31 18.21
C ASP A 82 -0.65 -14.71 17.95
N ASP A 83 0.03 -15.17 16.90
CA ASP A 83 1.38 -14.71 16.58
C ASP A 83 1.42 -13.22 16.17
N ALA A 84 0.29 -12.66 15.70
CA ALA A 84 0.19 -11.23 15.40
C ALA A 84 0.39 -10.33 16.63
N ILE A 85 0.18 -10.87 17.85
CA ILE A 85 0.46 -10.15 19.09
C ILE A 85 1.94 -9.83 19.26
N LEU A 86 2.84 -10.63 18.70
CA LEU A 86 4.27 -10.37 18.84
C LEU A 86 4.67 -9.03 18.22
N GLU A 87 4.01 -8.60 17.13
CA GLU A 87 4.24 -7.28 16.54
C GLU A 87 3.72 -6.18 17.46
N ILE A 88 2.49 -6.33 17.97
CA ILE A 88 1.87 -5.33 18.86
C ILE A 88 2.66 -5.17 20.16
N LEU A 89 3.17 -6.26 20.73
CA LEU A 89 3.98 -6.23 21.94
C LEU A 89 5.33 -5.50 21.74
N LEU A 90 5.86 -5.44 20.50
CA LEU A 90 7.05 -4.63 20.19
C LEU A 90 6.74 -3.12 20.21
N ASP A 91 5.51 -2.72 19.87
CA ASP A 91 5.11 -1.31 19.90
C ASP A 91 4.76 -0.84 21.33
N VAL A 92 4.37 -1.77 22.20
CA VAL A 92 4.08 -1.53 23.63
C VAL A 92 5.37 -1.55 24.49
N TRP A 93 6.52 -1.74 23.86
CA TRP A 93 7.82 -2.02 24.48
C TRP A 93 8.32 -0.92 25.42
N ASN A 94 8.14 -1.11 26.73
CA ASN A 94 8.91 -0.43 27.77
C ASN A 94 8.93 -1.24 29.07
N PHE A 95 9.38 -2.50 29.00
CA PHE A 95 9.25 -3.42 30.12
C PHE A 95 10.59 -3.69 30.79
N GLU A 96 10.71 -3.27 32.05
CA GLU A 96 11.77 -3.75 32.96
C GLU A 96 11.64 -5.26 33.27
N ARG A 97 10.52 -5.89 32.88
CA ARG A 97 10.11 -7.26 33.24
C ARG A 97 10.04 -8.21 32.03
N VAL A 98 11.04 -8.14 31.15
CA VAL A 98 11.11 -8.95 29.90
C VAL A 98 10.78 -10.43 30.12
N GLU A 99 11.38 -11.07 31.12
CA GLU A 99 11.18 -12.50 31.41
C GLU A 99 9.74 -12.87 31.81
N GLU A 100 8.99 -11.95 32.44
CA GLU A 100 7.59 -12.21 32.78
C GLU A 100 6.71 -12.22 31.53
N ILE A 101 6.94 -11.30 30.61
CA ILE A 101 6.18 -11.20 29.35
C ILE A 101 6.46 -12.40 28.48
N LEU A 102 7.73 -12.80 28.36
CA LEU A 102 8.11 -14.01 27.64
C LEU A 102 7.36 -15.23 28.20
N LYS A 103 7.19 -15.34 29.53
CA LYS A 103 6.42 -16.42 30.16
C LYS A 103 4.91 -16.28 29.97
N GLU A 104 4.36 -15.11 30.20
CA GLU A 104 2.93 -14.85 30.19
C GLU A 104 2.32 -15.09 28.81
N PHE A 105 3.04 -14.64 27.78
CA PHE A 105 2.66 -14.83 26.39
C PHE A 105 3.27 -16.10 25.80
N ALA A 106 4.04 -16.90 26.54
CA ALA A 106 4.70 -18.10 25.99
C ALA A 106 5.52 -17.79 24.72
N ILE A 107 6.34 -16.75 24.80
CA ILE A 107 7.29 -16.36 23.75
C ILE A 107 8.57 -17.16 23.96
N ASP A 108 8.80 -18.06 23.02
CA ASP A 108 10.00 -18.88 22.90
C ASP A 108 10.56 -18.76 21.47
N GLY A 109 11.75 -19.31 21.27
CA GLY A 109 12.43 -19.29 19.99
C GLY A 109 11.59 -19.86 18.84
N GLU A 110 10.90 -20.97 19.08
CA GLU A 110 10.04 -21.61 18.09
C GLU A 110 8.84 -20.74 17.71
N ARG A 111 8.24 -20.03 18.67
CA ARG A 111 7.16 -19.09 18.38
C ARG A 111 7.67 -17.90 17.57
N VAL A 112 8.82 -17.33 17.91
CA VAL A 112 9.44 -16.26 17.13
C VAL A 112 9.67 -16.73 15.70
N LYS A 113 10.22 -17.94 15.52
CA LYS A 113 10.45 -18.54 14.20
C LYS A 113 9.16 -18.76 13.42
N ARG A 114 8.09 -19.24 14.06
CA ARG A 114 6.76 -19.37 13.43
C ARG A 114 6.18 -18.02 13.02
N ALA A 115 6.31 -17.01 13.87
CA ALA A 115 5.79 -15.66 13.60
C ALA A 115 6.56 -14.99 12.46
N VAL A 116 7.90 -15.01 12.49
CA VAL A 116 8.75 -14.52 11.38
C VAL A 116 8.40 -15.25 10.08
N LYS A 117 8.22 -16.57 10.10
CA LYS A 117 7.80 -17.32 8.91
C LYS A 117 6.41 -16.92 8.41
N SER A 118 5.50 -16.60 9.32
CA SER A 118 4.11 -16.25 8.97
C SER A 118 4.01 -14.83 8.40
N PHE A 119 4.71 -13.87 9.01
CA PHE A 119 4.62 -12.45 8.69
C PHE A 119 5.80 -11.89 7.88
N GLY A 120 6.90 -12.62 7.73
CA GLY A 120 8.08 -12.14 7.01
C GLY A 120 8.69 -10.84 7.56
N ASP A 121 8.33 -10.42 8.78
CA ASP A 121 8.79 -9.16 9.37
C ASP A 121 10.03 -9.38 10.25
N CYS A 122 11.17 -8.82 9.81
CA CYS A 122 12.43 -8.88 10.54
C CYS A 122 12.38 -8.20 11.91
N ARG A 123 11.44 -7.27 12.18
CA ARG A 123 11.27 -6.67 13.51
C ARG A 123 10.97 -7.72 14.58
N LEU A 124 10.29 -8.81 14.21
CA LEU A 124 10.01 -9.91 15.13
C LEU A 124 11.29 -10.61 15.64
N LEU A 125 12.42 -10.46 14.96
CA LEU A 125 13.71 -11.01 15.40
C LEU A 125 14.26 -10.29 16.65
N ASP A 126 13.76 -9.08 16.98
CA ASP A 126 14.12 -8.40 18.22
C ASP A 126 13.72 -9.21 19.47
N TRP A 127 12.70 -10.09 19.36
CA TRP A 127 12.36 -11.05 20.42
C TRP A 127 13.52 -11.98 20.80
N LEU A 128 14.44 -12.29 19.87
CA LEU A 128 15.64 -13.05 20.19
C LEU A 128 16.60 -12.26 21.09
N GLY A 129 16.69 -10.94 20.88
CA GLY A 129 17.41 -10.05 21.80
C GLY A 129 16.78 -10.06 23.20
N PHE A 130 15.47 -10.10 23.30
CA PHE A 130 14.77 -10.17 24.58
C PHE A 130 14.92 -11.51 25.30
N LEU A 131 15.01 -12.62 24.56
CA LEU A 131 15.41 -13.91 25.12
C LEU A 131 16.82 -13.83 25.74
N VAL A 132 17.76 -13.13 25.10
CA VAL A 132 19.12 -12.90 25.65
C VAL A 132 19.06 -12.06 26.93
N GLU A 133 18.32 -10.95 26.92
CA GLU A 133 18.16 -10.07 28.09
C GLU A 133 17.55 -10.82 29.29
N ALA A 134 16.69 -11.81 29.02
CA ALA A 134 16.12 -12.70 30.03
C ALA A 134 17.05 -13.85 30.47
N GLY A 135 18.28 -13.94 29.93
CA GLY A 135 19.27 -14.96 30.23
C GLY A 135 19.10 -16.27 29.44
N ARG A 136 18.14 -16.37 28.51
CA ARG A 136 17.88 -17.53 27.64
C ARG A 136 18.77 -17.52 26.39
N VAL A 137 20.07 -17.24 26.57
CA VAL A 137 21.04 -17.02 25.47
C VAL A 137 21.15 -18.23 24.54
N GLY A 138 21.19 -19.45 25.09
CA GLY A 138 21.33 -20.67 24.29
C GLY A 138 20.18 -20.87 23.32
N GLU A 139 18.95 -20.64 23.79
CA GLU A 139 17.74 -20.74 22.99
C GLU A 139 17.69 -19.66 21.89
N ALA A 140 18.06 -18.42 22.23
CA ALA A 140 18.10 -17.32 21.26
C ALA A 140 19.10 -17.61 20.12
N LEU A 141 20.30 -18.11 20.46
CA LEU A 141 21.32 -18.50 19.49
C LEU A 141 20.90 -19.71 18.66
N GLU A 142 20.32 -20.74 19.28
CA GLU A 142 19.81 -21.92 18.58
C GLU A 142 18.73 -21.53 17.57
N THR A 143 17.82 -20.63 17.97
CA THR A 143 16.75 -20.13 17.11
C THR A 143 17.29 -19.29 15.97
N ALA A 144 18.17 -18.33 16.26
CA ALA A 144 18.81 -17.49 15.25
C ALA A 144 19.53 -18.35 14.20
N ARG A 145 20.36 -19.30 14.63
CA ARG A 145 21.07 -20.25 13.75
C ARG A 145 20.12 -21.21 13.03
N GLY A 146 18.97 -21.49 13.64
CA GLY A 146 17.96 -22.41 13.14
C GLY A 146 17.08 -21.84 12.02
N PHE A 147 17.22 -20.56 11.65
CA PHE A 147 16.55 -20.00 10.46
C PHE A 147 17.16 -20.58 9.18
N GLU A 148 16.29 -21.04 8.27
CA GLU A 148 16.70 -21.65 6.99
C GLU A 148 17.13 -20.61 5.95
N GLU A 149 16.65 -19.37 6.09
CA GLU A 149 16.98 -18.23 5.24
C GLU A 149 18.13 -17.42 5.86
N ASP A 150 19.18 -17.20 5.07
CA ASP A 150 20.39 -16.54 5.53
C ASP A 150 20.10 -15.11 6.03
N HIS A 151 19.13 -14.42 5.41
CA HIS A 151 18.69 -13.10 5.83
C HIS A 151 18.16 -13.09 7.28
N TYR A 152 17.16 -13.93 7.60
CA TYR A 152 16.62 -13.99 8.97
C TYR A 152 17.63 -14.56 9.96
N ARG A 153 18.48 -15.50 9.53
CA ARG A 153 19.59 -15.99 10.36
C ARG A 153 20.53 -14.85 10.75
N LEU A 154 21.00 -14.06 9.78
CA LEU A 154 21.92 -12.95 10.03
C LEU A 154 21.29 -11.84 10.87
N TRP A 155 20.05 -11.42 10.55
CA TRP A 155 19.35 -10.41 11.36
C TRP A 155 19.03 -10.91 12.77
N GLY A 156 18.71 -12.20 12.91
CA GLY A 156 18.54 -12.83 14.22
C GLY A 156 19.83 -12.86 15.02
N LEU A 157 20.97 -13.20 14.38
CA LEU A 157 22.29 -13.15 15.01
C LEU A 157 22.68 -11.71 15.38
N ILE A 158 22.39 -10.70 14.55
CA ILE A 158 22.61 -9.28 14.88
C ILE A 158 21.79 -8.86 16.10
N ALA A 159 20.52 -9.27 16.19
CA ALA A 159 19.66 -8.97 17.35
C ALA A 159 20.24 -9.60 18.63
N VAL A 160 20.65 -10.87 18.56
CA VAL A 160 21.30 -11.59 19.66
C VAL A 160 22.63 -10.94 20.06
N MET A 161 23.48 -10.61 19.10
CA MET A 161 24.76 -9.94 19.30
C MET A 161 24.59 -8.59 20.00
N GLY A 162 23.66 -7.76 19.53
CA GLY A 162 23.35 -6.47 20.14
C GLY A 162 22.89 -6.63 21.59
N ALA A 163 22.00 -7.57 21.86
CA ALA A 163 21.53 -7.86 23.22
C ALA A 163 22.64 -8.39 24.13
N LEU A 164 23.52 -9.28 23.64
CA LEU A 164 24.67 -9.77 24.40
C LEU A 164 25.62 -8.63 24.77
N ALA A 165 25.93 -7.75 23.82
CA ALA A 165 26.76 -6.58 24.06
C ALA A 165 26.12 -5.63 25.09
N LYS A 166 24.80 -5.44 25.04
CA LYS A 166 24.02 -4.61 25.98
C LYS A 166 24.06 -5.16 27.41
N VAL A 167 23.96 -6.48 27.60
CA VAL A 167 24.05 -7.11 28.93
C VAL A 167 25.50 -7.34 29.39
N GLY A 168 26.50 -6.93 28.59
CA GLY A 168 27.92 -7.06 28.92
C GLY A 168 28.49 -8.48 28.80
N ASP A 169 27.84 -9.34 28.02
CA ASP A 169 28.28 -10.72 27.80
C ASP A 169 29.28 -10.81 26.64
N GLU A 170 30.54 -11.14 26.96
CA GLU A 170 31.65 -11.19 26.00
C GLU A 170 31.44 -12.15 24.81
N ARG A 171 30.48 -13.09 24.89
CA ARG A 171 30.09 -13.94 23.75
C ARG A 171 29.61 -13.14 22.55
N PHE A 172 29.21 -11.87 22.73
CA PHE A 172 28.84 -10.99 21.61
C PHE A 172 29.96 -10.89 20.56
N LYS A 173 31.24 -11.01 20.95
CA LYS A 173 32.38 -10.99 20.02
C LYS A 173 32.43 -12.23 19.13
N GLU A 174 32.18 -13.40 19.72
CA GLU A 174 32.10 -14.66 18.95
C GLU A 174 30.93 -14.62 17.95
N VAL A 175 29.78 -14.07 18.37
CA VAL A 175 28.61 -13.89 17.49
C VAL A 175 28.87 -12.83 16.42
N LEU A 176 29.61 -11.76 16.74
CA LEU A 176 30.04 -10.75 15.79
C LEU A 176 30.93 -11.37 14.69
N ASP A 177 31.90 -12.19 15.08
CA ASP A 177 32.77 -12.91 14.14
C ASP A 177 31.93 -13.87 13.27
N GLU A 178 30.96 -14.58 13.84
CA GLU A 178 30.04 -15.44 13.10
C GLU A 178 29.17 -14.64 12.10
N VAL A 179 28.69 -13.45 12.48
CA VAL A 179 27.96 -12.55 11.59
C VAL A 179 28.85 -12.09 10.44
N SER A 180 30.10 -11.71 10.71
CA SER A 180 31.07 -11.32 9.67
C SER A 180 31.39 -12.46 8.71
N ASP A 181 31.72 -13.64 9.24
CA ASP A 181 32.02 -14.83 8.43
C ASP A 181 30.82 -15.24 7.55
N ALA A 182 29.61 -15.17 8.11
CA ALA A 182 28.39 -15.47 7.36
C ALA A 182 28.09 -14.37 6.33
N ALA A 183 28.35 -13.10 6.66
CA ALA A 183 28.18 -11.98 5.75
C ALA A 183 29.15 -12.04 4.57
N ASP A 184 30.37 -12.56 4.72
CA ASP A 184 31.34 -12.72 3.61
C ASP A 184 30.83 -13.63 2.47
N SER A 185 29.79 -14.43 2.73
CA SER A 185 29.10 -15.20 1.71
C SER A 185 28.03 -14.41 0.93
N LEU A 186 27.71 -13.18 1.36
CA LEU A 186 26.81 -12.25 0.72
C LEU A 186 27.53 -11.39 -0.34
N SER A 187 26.76 -10.82 -1.26
CA SER A 187 27.29 -10.01 -2.36
C SER A 187 26.65 -8.64 -2.40
N GLY A 188 27.45 -7.60 -2.66
CA GLY A 188 26.96 -6.25 -2.95
C GLY A 188 26.10 -5.67 -1.82
N LYS A 189 24.85 -5.31 -2.15
CA LYS A 189 23.95 -4.60 -1.24
C LYS A 189 23.53 -5.39 0.00
N ASP A 190 23.41 -6.70 -0.10
CA ASP A 190 23.03 -7.54 1.05
C ASP A 190 24.12 -7.54 2.12
N TYR A 191 25.39 -7.59 1.68
CA TYR A 191 26.54 -7.45 2.57
C TYR A 191 26.52 -6.07 3.25
N ASP A 192 26.40 -5.00 2.45
CA ASP A 192 26.39 -3.63 2.95
C ASP A 192 25.24 -3.40 3.95
N GLY A 193 24.05 -3.97 3.69
CA GLY A 193 22.89 -3.88 4.58
C GLY A 193 23.08 -4.59 5.91
N VAL A 194 23.69 -5.79 5.91
CA VAL A 194 24.02 -6.54 7.13
C VAL A 194 25.07 -5.80 7.95
N MET A 195 26.11 -5.28 7.30
CA MET A 195 27.15 -4.49 7.97
C MET A 195 26.59 -3.18 8.55
N ALA A 196 25.72 -2.50 7.81
CA ALA A 196 25.03 -1.30 8.29
C ALA A 196 24.18 -1.60 9.53
N GLY A 197 23.38 -2.67 9.49
CA GLY A 197 22.55 -3.10 10.62
C GLY A 197 23.38 -3.45 11.86
N ALA A 198 24.46 -4.21 11.68
CA ALA A 198 25.38 -4.57 12.76
C ALA A 198 26.07 -3.33 13.36
N ALA A 199 26.56 -2.41 12.52
CA ALA A 199 27.21 -1.17 12.95
C ALA A 199 26.26 -0.32 13.81
N VAL A 200 25.05 -0.03 13.32
CA VAL A 200 24.07 0.79 14.06
C VAL A 200 23.68 0.11 15.37
N ARG A 201 23.47 -1.21 15.38
CA ARG A 201 23.15 -1.95 16.60
C ARG A 201 24.28 -1.87 17.62
N LEU A 202 25.53 -2.06 17.22
CA LEU A 202 26.70 -1.93 18.10
C LEU A 202 26.85 -0.50 18.65
N ALA A 203 26.64 0.51 17.81
CA ALA A 203 26.68 1.90 18.25
C ALA A 203 25.64 2.13 19.35
N SER A 204 24.39 1.66 19.13
CA SER A 204 23.27 1.84 20.08
C SER A 204 23.49 1.23 21.47
N VAL A 205 24.40 0.26 21.59
CA VAL A 205 24.75 -0.40 22.86
C VAL A 205 26.11 0.05 23.41
N GLY A 206 26.61 1.21 22.95
CA GLY A 206 27.82 1.85 23.46
C GLY A 206 29.12 1.23 22.95
N LYS A 207 29.10 0.49 21.83
CA LYS A 207 30.30 -0.11 21.21
C LYS A 207 30.74 0.69 19.97
N GLY A 208 30.88 2.01 20.12
CA GLY A 208 31.11 2.96 19.02
C GLY A 208 32.32 2.64 18.13
N GLU A 209 33.47 2.28 18.71
CA GLU A 209 34.66 1.93 17.90
C GLU A 209 34.43 0.68 17.04
N LEU A 210 33.81 -0.36 17.61
CA LEU A 210 33.47 -1.57 16.87
C LEU A 210 32.42 -1.30 15.79
N ALA A 211 31.44 -0.44 16.09
CA ALA A 211 30.44 -0.01 15.12
C ALA A 211 31.07 0.70 13.92
N LEU A 212 32.02 1.61 14.15
CA LEU A 212 32.72 2.31 13.08
C LEU A 212 33.58 1.36 12.24
N ASN A 213 34.33 0.46 12.89
CA ASN A 213 35.08 -0.58 12.18
C ASN A 213 34.17 -1.44 11.29
N MET A 214 32.96 -1.76 11.77
CA MET A 214 31.99 -2.51 10.98
C MET A 214 31.45 -1.70 9.80
N ALA A 215 31.12 -0.42 10.03
CA ALA A 215 30.68 0.48 8.97
C ALA A 215 31.75 0.63 7.87
N HIS A 216 33.04 0.67 8.23
CA HIS A 216 34.15 0.79 7.28
C HIS A 216 34.30 -0.40 6.31
N ASN A 217 33.65 -1.53 6.57
CA ASN A 217 33.61 -2.64 5.64
C ASN A 217 32.63 -2.42 4.48
N ILE A 218 31.72 -1.45 4.58
CA ILE A 218 30.72 -1.12 3.56
C ILE A 218 31.40 -0.53 2.32
N ALA A 219 31.19 -1.14 1.16
CA ALA A 219 31.83 -0.73 -0.08
C ALA A 219 31.11 0.44 -0.77
N ASP A 220 29.77 0.45 -0.72
CA ASP A 220 28.97 1.52 -1.30
C ASP A 220 29.08 2.82 -0.50
N GLY A 221 29.59 3.88 -1.14
CA GLY A 221 29.85 5.16 -0.48
C GLY A 221 28.60 5.86 0.06
N TYR A 222 27.43 5.68 -0.57
CA TYR A 222 26.18 6.24 -0.07
C TYR A 222 25.72 5.49 1.19
N THR A 223 25.72 4.16 1.15
CA THR A 223 25.34 3.29 2.28
C THR A 223 26.29 3.47 3.46
N LEU A 224 27.60 3.61 3.21
CA LEU A 224 28.59 3.94 4.24
C LEU A 224 28.24 5.28 4.90
N ALA A 225 28.05 6.34 4.11
CA ALA A 225 27.73 7.66 4.67
C ALA A 225 26.45 7.64 5.50
N PHE A 226 25.40 6.96 5.03
CA PHE A 226 24.14 6.83 5.76
C PHE A 226 24.30 6.02 7.06
N THR A 227 25.10 4.96 7.04
CA THR A 227 25.42 4.16 8.23
C THR A 227 26.19 4.98 9.26
N LEU A 228 27.20 5.73 8.83
CA LEU A 228 27.96 6.63 9.72
C LEU A 228 27.02 7.65 10.37
N ILE A 229 26.11 8.26 9.59
CA ILE A 229 25.08 9.18 10.10
C ILE A 229 24.22 8.50 11.17
N ASN A 230 23.69 7.30 10.91
CA ASN A 230 22.83 6.57 11.85
C ASN A 230 23.56 6.12 13.13
N CYS A 231 24.89 6.02 13.10
CA CYS A 231 25.69 5.74 14.30
C CYS A 231 25.86 6.99 15.18
N LEU A 232 25.91 8.20 14.59
CA LEU A 232 26.23 9.46 15.30
C LEU A 232 25.45 9.68 16.62
N PRO A 233 24.14 9.39 16.74
CA PRO A 233 23.40 9.61 17.98
C PRO A 233 23.94 8.83 19.17
N TYR A 234 24.67 7.75 18.93
CA TYR A 234 25.15 6.82 19.95
C TYR A 234 26.66 6.90 20.20
N LEU A 235 27.39 7.70 19.42
CA LEU A 235 28.84 7.83 19.55
C LEU A 235 29.24 8.78 20.68
N GLU A 236 30.34 8.43 21.33
CA GLU A 236 31.02 9.29 22.29
C GLU A 236 31.60 10.55 21.61
N GLU A 237 31.78 11.63 22.38
CA GLU A 237 32.11 12.97 21.85
C GLU A 237 33.42 12.99 21.04
N ASN A 238 34.41 12.17 21.42
CA ASN A 238 35.68 12.00 20.73
C ASN A 238 35.55 11.34 19.34
N LEU A 239 34.60 10.42 19.16
CA LEU A 239 34.37 9.72 17.88
C LEU A 239 33.49 10.55 16.95
N LEU A 240 32.53 11.28 17.53
CA LEU A 240 31.54 12.03 16.76
C LEU A 240 32.14 13.01 15.75
N GLU A 241 33.08 13.88 16.16
CA GLU A 241 33.66 14.87 15.24
C GLU A 241 34.40 14.19 14.08
N ASN A 242 35.13 13.11 14.36
CA ASN A 242 35.85 12.34 13.35
C ASN A 242 34.88 11.69 12.35
N THR A 243 33.81 11.07 12.85
CA THR A 243 32.77 10.46 12.00
C THR A 243 32.05 11.50 11.14
N VAL A 244 31.81 12.70 11.64
CA VAL A 244 31.25 13.81 10.84
C VAL A 244 32.23 14.24 9.74
N ASN A 245 33.52 14.40 10.05
CA ASN A 245 34.54 14.72 9.05
C ASN A 245 34.60 13.66 7.96
N GLU A 246 34.63 12.39 8.36
CA GLU A 246 34.65 11.27 7.43
C GLU A 246 33.40 11.23 6.55
N THR A 247 32.21 11.44 7.13
CA THR A 247 30.95 11.50 6.37
C THR A 247 30.99 12.62 5.33
N LEU A 248 31.57 13.79 5.66
CA LEU A 248 31.74 14.88 4.71
C LEU A 248 32.71 14.51 3.57
N ASP A 249 33.80 13.81 3.88
CA ASP A 249 34.78 13.34 2.90
C ASP A 249 34.20 12.28 1.96
N VAL A 250 33.37 11.37 2.48
CA VAL A 250 32.62 10.39 1.68
C VAL A 250 31.60 11.12 0.79
N ALA A 251 30.81 12.04 1.36
CA ALA A 251 29.81 12.81 0.62
C ALA A 251 30.42 13.64 -0.52
N ALA A 252 31.63 14.16 -0.35
CA ALA A 252 32.34 14.93 -1.37
C ALA A 252 32.66 14.11 -2.64
N LYS A 253 32.73 12.77 -2.53
CA LYS A 253 33.01 11.84 -3.63
C LYS A 253 31.73 11.35 -4.34
N LEU A 254 30.55 11.62 -3.79
CA LEU A 254 29.26 11.21 -4.36
C LEU A 254 28.80 12.13 -5.50
N SER A 255 27.82 11.66 -6.28
CA SER A 255 27.13 12.50 -7.27
C SER A 255 26.43 13.70 -6.59
N MET A 256 26.15 14.76 -7.35
CA MET A 256 25.54 15.98 -6.80
C MET A 256 24.20 15.71 -6.08
N GLU A 257 23.39 14.78 -6.61
CA GLU A 257 22.11 14.39 -6.04
C GLU A 257 22.29 13.66 -4.71
N LEU A 258 23.08 12.57 -4.69
CA LEU A 258 23.33 11.77 -3.49
C LEU A 258 24.08 12.56 -2.41
N ARG A 259 25.02 13.41 -2.82
CA ARG A 259 25.72 14.32 -1.91
C ARG A 259 24.75 15.25 -1.19
N GLY A 260 23.79 15.82 -1.93
CA GLY A 260 22.77 16.69 -1.34
C GLY A 260 21.96 15.98 -0.27
N GLU A 261 21.54 14.75 -0.54
CA GLU A 261 20.77 13.92 0.38
C GLU A 261 21.56 13.56 1.65
N VAL A 262 22.80 13.09 1.51
CA VAL A 262 23.68 12.75 2.64
C VAL A 262 23.91 13.97 3.54
N LEU A 263 24.20 15.14 2.95
CA LEU A 263 24.43 16.37 3.72
C LEU A 263 23.17 16.83 4.46
N ILE A 264 21.99 16.62 3.87
CA ILE A 264 20.70 16.90 4.51
C ILE A 264 20.48 15.99 5.72
N ASN A 265 20.67 14.68 5.56
CA ASN A 265 20.48 13.72 6.66
C ASN A 265 21.52 13.92 7.78
N LEU A 266 22.77 14.21 7.44
CA LEU A 266 23.82 14.56 8.41
C LEU A 266 23.45 15.82 9.21
N PHE A 267 22.97 16.86 8.53
CA PHE A 267 22.53 18.09 9.18
C PHE A 267 21.40 17.81 10.20
N TYR A 268 20.34 17.12 9.79
CA TYR A 268 19.22 16.82 10.68
C TYR A 268 19.61 15.94 11.86
N THR A 269 20.47 14.94 11.65
CA THR A 269 20.95 14.05 12.72
C THR A 269 21.75 14.81 13.78
N LEU A 270 22.50 15.82 13.38
CA LEU A 270 23.27 16.66 14.31
C LEU A 270 22.48 17.81 14.91
N LEU A 271 21.35 18.20 14.30
CA LEU A 271 20.51 19.31 14.74
C LEU A 271 19.96 19.11 16.15
N ASP A 272 19.76 17.86 16.57
CA ASP A 272 19.27 17.51 17.91
C ASP A 272 20.36 17.43 18.98
N ALA A 273 21.64 17.61 18.61
CA ALA A 273 22.74 17.44 19.54
C ALA A 273 23.30 18.78 20.07
N SER A 274 23.72 18.77 21.34
CA SER A 274 24.17 19.89 22.20
C SER A 274 24.84 21.11 21.53
N GLU A 275 24.73 22.29 22.17
CA GLU A 275 25.35 23.60 21.79
C GLU A 275 26.81 23.54 21.32
N LYS A 276 27.59 22.55 21.79
CA LYS A 276 29.00 22.34 21.42
C LYS A 276 29.24 21.91 19.96
N LYS A 277 28.19 21.66 19.16
CA LYS A 277 28.29 21.20 17.76
C LYS A 277 27.99 22.28 16.71
N LYS A 278 27.83 23.54 17.13
CA LYS A 278 27.58 24.71 16.25
C LYS A 278 28.56 24.81 15.08
N THR A 279 29.86 24.65 15.33
CA THR A 279 30.91 24.73 14.31
C THR A 279 30.77 23.65 13.23
N LEU A 280 30.33 22.44 13.61
CA LEU A 280 30.09 21.34 12.67
C LEU A 280 28.88 21.64 11.78
N LEU A 281 27.78 22.12 12.37
CA LEU A 281 26.57 22.51 11.63
C LEU A 281 26.85 23.66 10.66
N GLU A 282 27.58 24.69 11.09
CA GLU A 282 27.98 25.81 10.22
C GLU A 282 28.85 25.35 9.04
N ARG A 283 29.74 24.39 9.26
CA ARG A 283 30.58 23.81 8.21
C ARG A 283 29.78 22.94 7.23
N ILE A 284 28.81 22.17 7.72
CA ILE A 284 27.88 21.40 6.86
C ILE A 284 27.08 22.37 6.00
N MET A 285 26.48 23.40 6.60
CA MET A 285 25.74 24.45 5.88
C MET A 285 26.64 25.18 4.86
N GLY A 286 27.92 25.40 5.16
CA GLY A 286 28.89 25.97 4.23
C GLY A 286 29.22 25.10 3.02
N SER A 287 28.98 23.79 3.12
CA SER A 287 29.29 22.81 2.07
C SER A 287 28.11 22.56 1.10
N ILE A 288 26.98 23.24 1.32
CA ILE A 288 25.71 23.04 0.61
C ILE A 288 25.41 24.26 -0.27
N PRO A 289 25.00 24.07 -1.53
CA PRO A 289 24.63 25.18 -2.42
C PRO A 289 23.29 25.82 -2.02
N GLU A 290 23.09 27.07 -2.46
CA GLU A 290 21.77 27.70 -2.42
C GLU A 290 20.80 27.00 -3.40
N PRO A 291 19.49 26.93 -3.10
CA PRO A 291 18.78 27.50 -1.94
C PRO A 291 18.71 26.56 -0.71
N THR A 292 19.23 25.34 -0.81
CA THR A 292 19.16 24.32 0.27
C THR A 292 19.84 24.79 1.55
N LYS A 293 20.95 25.53 1.41
CA LYS A 293 21.63 26.19 2.52
C LYS A 293 20.72 27.14 3.29
N SER A 294 20.00 28.02 2.60
CA SER A 294 19.05 28.94 3.24
C SER A 294 17.96 28.21 4.02
N LEU A 295 17.46 27.09 3.50
CA LEU A 295 16.46 26.28 4.21
C LEU A 295 17.03 25.66 5.50
N MET A 296 18.26 25.12 5.44
CA MET A 296 18.93 24.60 6.64
C MET A 296 19.22 25.68 7.68
N GLN A 297 19.62 26.87 7.25
CA GLN A 297 19.81 28.00 8.17
C GLN A 297 18.52 28.35 8.93
N VAL A 298 17.36 28.25 8.27
CA VAL A 298 16.06 28.46 8.93
C VAL A 298 15.75 27.34 9.93
N TYR A 299 16.01 26.06 9.59
CA TYR A 299 15.84 24.96 10.55
C TYR A 299 16.80 25.07 11.74
N TYR A 300 18.04 25.50 11.50
CA TYR A 300 18.99 25.79 12.56
C TYR A 300 18.51 26.92 13.47
N ALA A 301 18.01 28.02 12.88
CA ALA A 301 17.42 29.13 13.62
C ALA A 301 16.24 28.67 14.49
N LYS A 302 15.36 27.81 13.96
CA LYS A 302 14.27 27.23 14.76
C LYS A 302 14.80 26.57 16.02
N ARG A 303 15.82 25.72 15.87
CA ARG A 303 16.40 24.98 16.99
C ARG A 303 17.04 25.88 18.03
N LEU A 304 17.75 26.93 17.58
CA LEU A 304 18.29 27.96 18.47
C LEU A 304 17.17 28.68 19.24
N SER A 305 16.06 28.99 18.58
CA SER A 305 14.87 29.59 19.20
C SER A 305 14.27 28.71 20.29
N GLU A 306 14.16 27.39 20.06
CA GLU A 306 13.67 26.41 21.04
C GLU A 306 14.54 26.34 22.31
N HIS A 307 15.83 26.64 22.21
CA HIS A 307 16.77 26.71 23.33
C HIS A 307 16.90 28.11 23.95
N GLY A 308 16.17 29.10 23.42
CA GLY A 308 16.23 30.48 23.88
C GLY A 308 17.50 31.24 23.47
N ASP A 309 18.26 30.75 22.47
CA ASP A 309 19.44 31.43 21.95
C ASP A 309 19.02 32.55 20.98
N GLU A 310 19.12 33.79 21.44
CA GLU A 310 18.79 35.02 20.71
C GLU A 310 19.49 35.18 19.34
N THR A 311 20.60 34.47 19.08
CA THR A 311 21.25 34.47 17.76
C THR A 311 20.37 33.87 16.66
N PHE A 312 19.31 33.14 17.02
CA PHE A 312 18.32 32.64 16.07
C PHE A 312 17.72 33.76 15.21
N LYS A 313 17.58 34.98 15.76
CA LYS A 313 16.99 36.12 15.06
C LYS A 313 17.81 36.49 13.83
N GLU A 314 19.14 36.38 13.89
CA GLU A 314 20.01 36.68 12.76
C GLU A 314 19.71 35.74 11.57
N PHE A 315 19.69 34.43 11.83
CA PHE A 315 19.37 33.43 10.83
C PHE A 315 17.91 33.51 10.36
N TYR A 316 16.97 33.87 11.25
CA TYR A 316 15.57 34.12 10.89
C TYR A 316 15.46 35.28 9.88
N TYR A 317 16.10 36.42 10.15
CA TYR A 317 16.05 37.57 9.25
C TYR A 317 16.79 37.33 7.94
N GLU A 318 17.87 36.54 7.94
CA GLU A 318 18.49 36.06 6.69
C GLU A 318 17.53 35.14 5.91
N GLY A 319 16.83 34.23 6.59
CA GLY A 319 15.76 33.42 6.00
C GLY A 319 14.65 34.28 5.37
N MET A 320 14.22 35.35 6.05
CA MET A 320 13.25 36.32 5.52
C MET A 320 13.79 37.09 4.31
N LYS A 321 15.09 37.44 4.28
CA LYS A 321 15.73 38.06 3.11
C LYS A 321 15.75 37.10 1.92
N THR A 322 16.03 35.81 2.15
CA THR A 322 15.97 34.79 1.10
C THR A 322 14.53 34.58 0.64
N LEU A 323 13.57 34.46 1.56
CA LEU A 323 12.13 34.34 1.24
C LEU A 323 11.67 35.46 0.29
N ARG A 324 12.15 36.68 0.52
CA ARG A 324 11.85 37.85 -0.33
C ARG A 324 12.41 37.73 -1.75
N LYS A 325 13.58 37.11 -1.91
CA LYS A 325 14.29 36.98 -3.21
C LYS A 325 13.87 35.73 -3.99
N THR A 326 13.23 34.77 -3.34
CA THR A 326 12.90 33.47 -3.93
C THR A 326 11.44 33.42 -4.39
N ALA A 327 11.19 32.66 -5.45
CA ALA A 327 9.86 32.44 -6.05
C ALA A 327 9.56 30.94 -6.19
N GLY A 328 8.28 30.62 -6.44
CA GLY A 328 7.83 29.24 -6.63
C GLY A 328 7.93 28.37 -5.37
N LYS A 329 8.09 27.06 -5.54
CA LYS A 329 8.06 26.06 -4.44
C LYS A 329 9.08 26.32 -3.34
N VAL A 330 10.26 26.80 -3.69
CA VAL A 330 11.32 27.09 -2.71
C VAL A 330 10.90 28.20 -1.75
N ARG A 331 10.11 29.18 -2.21
CA ARG A 331 9.56 30.23 -1.35
C ARG A 331 8.60 29.63 -0.31
N SER A 332 7.75 28.70 -0.72
CA SER A 332 6.80 28.02 0.16
C SER A 332 7.52 27.21 1.25
N SER A 333 8.56 26.46 0.90
CA SER A 333 9.36 25.70 1.88
C SER A 333 10.08 26.59 2.89
N ILE A 334 10.63 27.74 2.46
CA ILE A 334 11.26 28.70 3.36
C ILE A 334 10.21 29.33 4.30
N ALA A 335 9.04 29.71 3.76
CA ALA A 335 7.95 30.27 4.57
C ALA A 335 7.45 29.25 5.60
N GLU A 336 7.34 27.98 5.22
CA GLU A 336 6.93 26.88 6.10
C GLU A 336 7.85 26.73 7.31
N ALA A 337 9.16 26.74 7.08
CA ALA A 337 10.14 26.64 8.14
C ALA A 337 10.10 27.90 9.04
N LEU A 338 10.00 29.11 8.47
CA LEU A 338 9.95 30.37 9.24
C LEU A 338 8.68 30.52 10.09
N VAL A 339 7.55 29.95 9.67
CA VAL A 339 6.29 30.00 10.43
C VAL A 339 6.44 29.37 11.82
N GLU A 340 7.27 28.34 11.98
CA GLU A 340 7.35 27.53 13.20
C GLU A 340 7.85 28.29 14.44
N PHE A 341 8.59 29.39 14.24
CA PHE A 341 9.25 30.12 15.31
C PHE A 341 9.28 31.63 15.04
N ALA A 342 8.26 32.14 14.33
CA ALA A 342 8.18 33.54 13.92
C ALA A 342 8.15 34.49 15.14
N PRO A 343 9.13 35.43 15.27
CA PRO A 343 9.08 36.49 16.27
C PRO A 343 7.82 37.35 16.13
N LYS A 344 7.37 37.91 17.25
CA LYS A 344 6.17 38.77 17.28
C LYS A 344 6.30 39.95 16.32
N GLU A 345 7.48 40.58 16.30
CA GLU A 345 7.76 41.76 15.49
C GLU A 345 7.80 41.46 13.98
N ALA A 346 8.03 40.19 13.60
CA ALA A 346 8.13 39.78 12.20
C ALA A 346 6.84 39.16 11.65
N THR A 347 5.80 38.98 12.48
CA THR A 347 4.59 38.24 12.13
C THR A 347 3.82 38.89 10.98
N ASP A 348 3.64 40.22 11.01
CA ASP A 348 2.92 40.94 9.95
C ASP A 348 3.68 40.89 8.60
N ASP A 349 5.01 41.00 8.63
CA ASP A 349 5.86 40.87 7.44
C ASP A 349 5.81 39.44 6.87
N LEU A 350 5.86 38.41 7.72
CA LEU A 350 5.74 37.02 7.29
C LEU A 350 4.37 36.74 6.66
N ILE A 351 3.27 37.24 7.25
CA ILE A 351 1.92 37.14 6.66
C ILE A 351 1.88 37.78 5.28
N LYS A 352 2.50 38.95 5.11
CA LYS A 352 2.59 39.61 3.81
C LYS A 352 3.30 38.73 2.78
N PHE A 353 4.44 38.12 3.13
CA PHE A 353 5.17 37.27 2.19
C PHE A 353 4.48 35.93 1.91
N ILE A 354 3.75 35.36 2.88
CA ILE A 354 2.88 34.19 2.68
C ILE A 354 1.77 34.53 1.69
N LYS A 355 1.19 35.75 1.75
CA LYS A 355 0.15 36.21 0.81
C LYS A 355 0.64 36.40 -0.62
N GLU A 356 1.96 36.48 -0.83
CA GLU A 356 2.58 36.56 -2.15
C GLU A 356 2.87 35.16 -2.75
N ILE A 357 2.59 34.07 -2.01
CA ILE A 357 2.70 32.69 -2.54
C ILE A 357 1.55 32.46 -3.54
N PRO A 358 1.84 32.07 -4.81
CA PRO A 358 0.79 31.92 -5.82
C PRO A 358 -0.24 30.84 -5.52
N ASP A 359 0.18 29.77 -4.82
CA ASP A 359 -0.70 28.66 -4.47
C ASP A 359 -1.53 28.99 -3.21
N THR A 360 -2.85 29.12 -3.40
CA THR A 360 -3.79 29.46 -2.32
C THR A 360 -3.90 28.37 -1.25
N LYS A 361 -3.70 27.09 -1.60
CA LYS A 361 -3.75 25.97 -0.65
C LYS A 361 -2.52 26.01 0.26
N GLU A 362 -1.34 26.22 -0.31
CA GLU A 362 -0.10 26.43 0.44
C GLU A 362 -0.21 27.68 1.33
N GLN A 363 -0.69 28.80 0.79
CA GLN A 363 -0.94 30.03 1.54
C GLN A 363 -1.83 29.79 2.76
N ASN A 364 -2.98 29.15 2.60
CA ASN A 364 -3.91 28.90 3.69
C ASN A 364 -3.35 27.93 4.73
N SER A 365 -2.61 26.90 4.29
CA SER A 365 -1.92 25.96 5.19
C SER A 365 -0.92 26.67 6.10
N LEU A 366 -0.11 27.58 5.54
CA LEU A 366 0.87 28.36 6.29
C LEU A 366 0.22 29.34 7.26
N LEU A 367 -0.84 30.04 6.84
CA LEU A 367 -1.62 30.92 7.73
C LEU A 367 -2.29 30.16 8.87
N LEU A 368 -2.83 28.97 8.59
CA LEU A 368 -3.39 28.07 9.61
C LEU A 368 -2.30 27.72 10.65
N LYS A 369 -1.14 27.25 10.20
CA LYS A 369 -0.03 26.87 11.09
C LYS A 369 0.43 28.03 11.97
N LEU A 370 0.59 29.22 11.38
CA LEU A 370 0.95 30.45 12.10
C LEU A 370 -0.11 30.86 13.14
N SER A 371 -1.39 30.75 12.79
CA SER A 371 -2.50 31.02 13.72
C SER A 371 -2.47 30.10 14.94
N LEU A 372 -2.22 28.80 14.73
CA LEU A 372 -2.15 27.83 15.83
C LEU A 372 -0.97 28.08 16.78
N LEU A 373 0.20 28.43 16.24
CA LEU A 373 1.38 28.78 17.03
C LEU A 373 1.19 30.06 17.86
N LYS A 374 0.46 31.04 17.32
CA LYS A 374 0.09 32.23 18.07
C LYS A 374 -0.89 31.93 19.19
N SER A 375 -1.78 30.96 18.99
CA SER A 375 -2.70 30.56 20.05
C SER A 375 -2.01 29.81 21.19
N SER A 376 -0.94 29.06 20.94
CA SER A 376 -0.19 28.35 22.00
C SER A 376 0.67 29.29 22.85
N THR A 377 1.05 30.46 22.34
CA THR A 377 1.82 31.51 23.03
C THR A 377 0.94 32.52 23.79
N GLU A 378 -0.33 32.18 24.04
CA GLU A 378 -1.34 33.03 24.69
C GLU A 378 -1.75 34.30 23.90
N GLU A 379 -1.36 34.41 22.62
CA GLU A 379 -1.71 35.52 21.74
C GLU A 379 -3.01 35.23 20.96
N THR A 380 -4.12 34.96 21.68
CA THR A 380 -5.37 34.48 21.07
C THR A 380 -6.01 35.46 20.10
N GLU A 381 -5.87 36.77 20.32
CA GLU A 381 -6.39 37.80 19.41
C GLU A 381 -5.63 37.84 18.08
N ASP A 382 -4.30 37.71 18.13
CA ASP A 382 -3.45 37.65 16.95
C ASP A 382 -3.71 36.36 16.16
N ALA A 383 -3.87 35.24 16.87
CA ALA A 383 -4.26 33.96 16.28
C ALA A 383 -5.60 34.07 15.53
N LEU A 384 -6.60 34.71 16.13
CA LEU A 384 -7.91 34.96 15.50
C LEU A 384 -7.82 35.89 14.29
N LYS A 385 -7.02 36.96 14.38
CA LYS A 385 -6.75 37.88 13.27
C LYS A 385 -6.15 37.12 12.08
N ILE A 386 -5.22 36.20 12.33
CA ILE A 386 -4.61 35.36 11.29
C ILE A 386 -5.63 34.38 10.70
N ALA A 387 -6.39 33.66 11.53
CA ALA A 387 -7.42 32.72 11.06
C ALA A 387 -8.49 33.42 10.20
N ARG A 388 -8.87 34.66 10.54
CA ARG A 388 -9.83 35.44 9.77
C ARG A 388 -9.33 35.87 8.39
N ASN A 389 -8.00 35.96 8.20
CA ASN A 389 -7.33 36.28 6.94
C ASN A 389 -7.25 35.09 5.96
N ILE A 390 -7.58 33.87 6.39
CA ILE A 390 -7.65 32.70 5.51
C ILE A 390 -8.81 32.89 4.53
N THR A 391 -8.53 32.68 3.24
CA THR A 391 -9.42 33.12 2.15
C THR A 391 -10.51 32.10 1.82
N THR A 392 -10.20 30.80 1.92
CA THR A 392 -11.17 29.74 1.64
C THR A 392 -12.07 29.52 2.86
N ARG A 393 -13.35 29.25 2.60
CA ARG A 393 -14.34 29.00 3.65
C ARG A 393 -13.96 27.80 4.52
N GLU A 394 -13.46 26.75 3.91
CA GLU A 394 -13.12 25.48 4.58
C GLU A 394 -11.89 25.62 5.47
N ASP A 395 -10.76 26.10 4.94
CA ASP A 395 -9.53 26.26 5.73
C ASP A 395 -9.74 27.25 6.87
N LYS A 396 -10.51 28.33 6.63
CA LYS A 396 -10.91 29.27 7.67
C LYS A 396 -11.73 28.60 8.77
N SER A 397 -12.69 27.76 8.40
CA SER A 397 -13.52 27.02 9.37
C SER A 397 -12.68 26.03 10.18
N LYS A 398 -11.74 25.34 9.54
CA LYS A 398 -10.78 24.44 10.19
C LYS A 398 -9.87 25.20 11.17
N ALA A 399 -9.37 26.37 10.79
CA ALA A 399 -8.56 27.23 11.66
C ALA A 399 -9.34 27.68 12.90
N LEU A 400 -10.55 28.21 12.70
CA LEU A 400 -11.41 28.63 13.79
C LEU A 400 -11.79 27.45 14.71
N TYR A 401 -12.13 26.28 14.16
CA TYR A 401 -12.36 25.06 14.95
C TYR A 401 -11.15 24.70 15.81
N LYS A 402 -9.94 24.72 15.24
CA LYS A 402 -8.73 24.42 16.01
C LYS A 402 -8.48 25.46 17.11
N LEU A 403 -8.80 26.74 16.87
CA LEU A 403 -8.78 27.77 17.91
C LEU A 403 -9.79 27.49 19.03
N VAL A 404 -10.99 26.98 18.73
CA VAL A 404 -11.94 26.50 19.75
C VAL A 404 -11.28 25.42 20.62
N CYS A 405 -10.62 24.44 20.00
CA CYS A 405 -9.97 23.34 20.72
C CYS A 405 -8.86 23.78 21.68
N VAL A 406 -8.21 24.93 21.47
CA VAL A 406 -7.14 25.42 22.36
C VAL A 406 -7.64 26.49 23.35
N THR A 407 -8.66 27.27 23.00
CA THR A 407 -9.18 28.37 23.84
C THR A 407 -10.13 27.91 24.93
N HIS A 408 -10.86 26.82 24.71
CA HIS A 408 -11.95 26.37 25.59
C HIS A 408 -11.58 26.15 27.07
N ASN A 409 -10.32 25.83 27.36
CA ASN A 409 -9.86 25.61 28.72
C ASN A 409 -9.56 26.90 29.48
N LYS A 410 -9.14 27.95 28.77
CA LYS A 410 -8.84 29.26 29.36
C LYS A 410 -10.09 30.14 29.42
N ASP A 411 -10.87 30.15 28.35
CA ASP A 411 -12.07 30.96 28.22
C ASP A 411 -13.11 30.21 27.35
N PHE A 412 -14.04 29.54 28.02
CA PHE A 412 -15.07 28.73 27.38
C PHE A 412 -16.06 29.59 26.57
N GLU A 413 -16.43 30.76 27.07
CA GLU A 413 -17.41 31.64 26.41
C GLU A 413 -16.81 32.26 25.15
N ASN A 414 -15.54 32.67 25.19
CA ASN A 414 -14.83 33.08 23.99
C ASN A 414 -14.72 31.93 22.97
N ALA A 415 -14.40 30.71 23.41
CA ALA A 415 -14.38 29.54 22.53
C ALA A 415 -15.76 29.27 21.89
N LEU A 416 -16.85 29.45 22.63
CA LEU A 416 -18.21 29.35 22.11
C LEU A 416 -18.52 30.45 21.07
N ASN A 417 -18.07 31.68 21.30
CA ASN A 417 -18.19 32.77 20.33
C ASN A 417 -17.43 32.46 19.04
N ILE A 418 -16.20 31.96 19.15
CA ILE A 418 -15.40 31.52 17.99
C ILE A 418 -16.12 30.40 17.24
N ALA A 419 -16.70 29.42 17.96
CA ALA A 419 -17.48 28.35 17.35
C ALA A 419 -18.65 28.90 16.54
N ASN A 420 -19.39 29.89 17.06
CA ASN A 420 -20.47 30.54 16.32
C ASN A 420 -20.00 31.29 15.06
N GLU A 421 -18.77 31.81 15.05
CA GLU A 421 -18.15 32.47 13.88
C GLU A 421 -17.77 31.49 12.76
N ILE A 422 -17.67 30.18 13.04
CA ILE A 422 -17.25 29.18 12.04
C ILE A 422 -18.23 29.20 10.86
N PRO A 423 -17.77 29.57 9.64
CA PRO A 423 -18.67 29.73 8.50
C PRO A 423 -19.28 28.42 8.01
N ASP A 424 -18.51 27.33 8.04
CA ASP A 424 -18.96 26.01 7.63
C ASP A 424 -19.75 25.32 8.75
N ARG A 425 -20.90 24.75 8.38
CA ARG A 425 -21.83 24.17 9.37
C ARG A 425 -21.25 22.98 10.10
N SER A 426 -20.63 22.02 9.41
CA SER A 426 -20.20 20.79 10.09
C SER A 426 -18.93 20.99 10.89
N TRP A 427 -18.03 21.89 10.47
CA TRP A 427 -16.96 22.35 11.36
C TRP A 427 -17.51 23.05 12.61
N ARG A 428 -18.61 23.79 12.48
CA ARG A 428 -19.31 24.40 13.61
C ARG A 428 -19.95 23.36 14.53
N GLU A 429 -20.68 22.38 14.00
CA GLU A 429 -21.26 21.31 14.81
C GLU A 429 -20.18 20.47 15.50
N ARG A 430 -19.06 20.21 14.84
CA ARG A 430 -17.89 19.57 15.44
C ARG A 430 -17.31 20.41 16.57
N ALA A 431 -17.26 21.74 16.42
CA ALA A 431 -16.85 22.65 17.49
C ALA A 431 -17.82 22.57 18.68
N PHE A 432 -19.13 22.55 18.44
CA PHE A 432 -20.12 22.39 19.51
C PHE A 432 -20.04 21.03 20.21
N SER A 433 -19.81 19.96 19.46
CA SER A 433 -19.60 18.62 20.01
C SER A 433 -18.34 18.56 20.89
N TYR A 434 -17.25 19.17 20.43
CA TYR A 434 -16.02 19.29 21.22
C TYR A 434 -16.21 20.13 22.49
N LEU A 435 -16.89 21.27 22.39
CA LEU A 435 -17.20 22.12 23.56
C LEU A 435 -18.13 21.40 24.55
N PHE A 436 -19.11 20.65 24.06
CA PHE A 436 -19.96 19.80 24.89
C PHE A 436 -19.13 18.74 25.62
N ALA A 437 -18.28 18.00 24.89
CA ALA A 437 -17.38 17.00 25.43
C ALA A 437 -16.48 17.59 26.53
N SER A 438 -15.90 18.77 26.28
CA SER A 438 -15.07 19.47 27.25
C SER A 438 -15.83 19.92 28.51
N ALA A 439 -17.03 20.50 28.35
CA ALA A 439 -17.88 20.87 29.47
C ALA A 439 -18.24 19.64 30.32
N LEU A 440 -18.58 18.54 29.66
CA LEU A 440 -18.92 17.28 30.32
C LEU A 440 -17.73 16.69 31.08
N GLY A 441 -16.51 16.77 30.53
CA GLY A 441 -15.28 16.39 31.21
C GLY A 441 -15.00 17.21 32.48
N LYS A 442 -15.52 18.44 32.56
CA LYS A 442 -15.49 19.29 33.78
C LYS A 442 -16.68 19.03 34.72
N GLY A 443 -17.51 18.04 34.41
CA GLY A 443 -18.70 17.67 35.19
C GLY A 443 -19.97 18.46 34.85
N GLU A 444 -19.95 19.34 33.85
CA GLU A 444 -21.09 20.17 33.48
C GLU A 444 -21.81 19.63 32.24
N PHE A 445 -23.11 19.32 32.37
CA PHE A 445 -23.92 18.92 31.22
C PHE A 445 -24.62 20.14 30.59
N ARG A 446 -24.13 20.55 29.42
CA ARG A 446 -24.66 21.69 28.66
C ARG A 446 -25.77 21.25 27.71
N GLU A 447 -27.02 21.29 28.18
CA GLU A 447 -28.21 20.94 27.38
C GLU A 447 -28.32 21.75 26.10
N ASP A 448 -27.93 23.03 26.13
CA ASP A 448 -27.93 23.92 24.97
C ASP A 448 -26.99 23.43 23.86
N LEU A 449 -25.77 22.98 24.22
CA LEU A 449 -24.81 22.44 23.27
C LEU A 449 -25.21 21.05 22.77
N PHE A 450 -25.70 20.19 23.67
CA PHE A 450 -26.23 18.89 23.29
C PHE A 450 -27.37 19.04 22.27
N GLY A 451 -28.33 19.93 22.53
CA GLY A 451 -29.42 20.24 21.62
C GLY A 451 -28.95 20.75 20.25
N LYS A 452 -27.94 21.65 20.22
CA LYS A 452 -27.35 22.15 18.97
C LYS A 452 -26.75 21.01 18.13
N VAL A 453 -25.91 20.17 18.73
CA VAL A 453 -25.29 19.04 18.04
C VAL A 453 -26.35 18.08 17.50
N MET A 454 -27.33 17.69 18.32
CA MET A 454 -28.39 16.76 17.91
C MET A 454 -29.29 17.34 16.81
N ALA A 455 -29.59 18.64 16.84
CA ALA A 455 -30.28 19.31 15.73
C ALA A 455 -29.43 19.36 14.45
N GLY A 456 -28.11 19.47 14.60
CA GLY A 456 -27.13 19.34 13.54
C GLY A 456 -27.21 18.00 12.79
N LEU A 457 -27.49 16.91 13.51
CA LEU A 457 -27.50 15.55 12.97
C LEU A 457 -28.62 15.27 11.95
N ALA A 458 -29.74 16.00 12.01
CA ALA A 458 -30.93 15.71 11.21
C ALA A 458 -30.73 15.83 9.67
N SER A 459 -29.56 16.29 9.22
CA SER A 459 -29.29 16.62 7.82
C SER A 459 -27.86 16.31 7.36
N ILE A 460 -27.12 15.48 8.10
CA ILE A 460 -25.76 15.06 7.77
C ILE A 460 -25.73 13.55 7.49
N ASP A 461 -24.70 13.08 6.80
CA ASP A 461 -24.50 11.64 6.57
C ASP A 461 -23.78 10.94 7.73
N GLU A 462 -23.76 9.61 7.73
CA GLU A 462 -23.14 8.81 8.80
C GLU A 462 -21.66 9.14 8.99
N GLY A 463 -20.88 9.30 7.92
CA GLY A 463 -19.45 9.58 8.04
C GLY A 463 -19.19 10.93 8.70
N GLU A 464 -19.97 11.95 8.33
CA GLU A 464 -19.93 13.26 8.96
C GLU A 464 -20.46 13.22 10.42
N ALA A 465 -21.49 12.41 10.68
CA ALA A 465 -22.00 12.19 12.02
C ALA A 465 -20.97 11.50 12.92
N GLN A 466 -20.24 10.49 12.41
CA GLN A 466 -19.16 9.83 13.12
C GLN A 466 -18.07 10.84 13.53
N ASP A 467 -17.65 11.69 12.59
CA ASP A 467 -16.64 12.72 12.84
C ASP A 467 -17.09 13.78 13.87
N ILE A 468 -18.36 14.19 13.81
CA ILE A 468 -18.95 15.16 14.74
C ILE A 468 -19.16 14.53 16.11
N LEU A 469 -19.67 13.32 16.20
CA LEU A 469 -20.11 12.70 17.46
C LEU A 469 -18.99 12.01 18.24
N THR A 470 -17.85 11.73 17.61
CA THR A 470 -16.71 11.06 18.27
C THR A 470 -16.35 11.66 19.64
N PRO A 471 -16.08 12.98 19.79
CA PRO A 471 -15.74 13.56 21.09
C PRO A 471 -16.86 13.43 22.13
N MET A 472 -18.11 13.59 21.68
CA MET A 472 -19.30 13.50 22.52
C MET A 472 -19.53 12.07 23.02
N ILE A 473 -19.42 11.06 22.16
CA ILE A 473 -19.63 9.65 22.52
C ILE A 473 -18.57 9.19 23.51
N ILE A 474 -17.29 9.48 23.24
CA ILE A 474 -16.21 9.18 24.17
C ILE A 474 -16.54 9.79 25.53
N SER A 475 -16.84 11.09 25.59
CA SER A 475 -17.11 11.77 26.87
C SER A 475 -18.37 11.26 27.59
N LEU A 476 -19.44 10.91 26.85
CA LEU A 476 -20.65 10.33 27.43
C LEU A 476 -20.40 8.92 27.99
N ALA A 477 -19.60 8.11 27.27
CA ALA A 477 -19.18 6.79 27.73
C ALA A 477 -18.27 6.91 28.96
N THR A 478 -17.29 7.81 28.93
CA THR A 478 -16.41 8.14 30.07
C THR A 478 -17.21 8.51 31.31
N ALA A 479 -18.24 9.36 31.15
CA ALA A 479 -19.09 9.80 32.24
C ALA A 479 -20.22 8.81 32.60
N GLY A 480 -20.34 7.66 31.91
CA GLY A 480 -21.39 6.66 32.15
C GLY A 480 -22.81 7.19 31.96
N ARG A 481 -23.01 8.10 31.01
CA ARG A 481 -24.25 8.87 30.81
C ARG A 481 -25.26 8.13 29.94
N LYS A 482 -26.53 8.12 30.38
CA LYS A 482 -27.64 7.47 29.64
C LYS A 482 -27.98 8.16 28.32
N GLU A 483 -27.62 9.44 28.19
CA GLU A 483 -27.81 10.20 26.96
C GLU A 483 -27.06 9.57 25.77
N LEU A 484 -26.06 8.72 26.02
CA LEU A 484 -25.45 7.89 24.98
C LEU A 484 -26.46 6.98 24.28
N GLU A 485 -27.45 6.42 24.99
CA GLU A 485 -28.50 5.58 24.40
C GLU A 485 -29.29 6.38 23.35
N TYR A 486 -29.59 7.65 23.63
CA TYR A 486 -30.25 8.54 22.69
C TYR A 486 -29.40 8.82 21.45
N VAL A 487 -28.10 9.09 21.64
CA VAL A 487 -27.16 9.31 20.53
C VAL A 487 -27.05 8.07 19.65
N VAL A 488 -26.86 6.88 20.23
CA VAL A 488 -26.80 5.60 19.52
C VAL A 488 -28.09 5.31 18.76
N ASN A 489 -29.26 5.61 19.34
CA ASN A 489 -30.54 5.47 18.64
C ASN A 489 -30.67 6.44 17.45
N GLN A 490 -30.11 7.65 17.51
CA GLN A 490 -30.08 8.52 16.34
C GLN A 490 -29.13 8.00 15.26
N ILE A 491 -27.97 7.47 15.64
CA ILE A 491 -27.02 6.84 14.71
C ILE A 491 -27.65 5.64 14.02
N SER A 492 -28.41 4.82 14.76
CA SER A 492 -29.11 3.65 14.22
C SER A 492 -30.13 4.00 13.14
N LYS A 493 -30.59 5.26 13.08
CA LYS A 493 -31.50 5.76 12.04
C LYS A 493 -30.77 6.25 10.79
N LEU A 494 -29.44 6.42 10.84
CA LEU A 494 -28.59 6.83 9.73
C LEU A 494 -28.29 5.65 8.77
N ASP A 495 -29.27 4.78 8.51
CA ASP A 495 -29.12 3.63 7.60
C ASP A 495 -28.96 4.11 6.15
N TYR A 496 -27.70 4.18 5.73
CA TYR A 496 -27.28 4.62 4.40
C TYR A 496 -27.67 3.66 3.27
N LEU A 497 -27.96 2.40 3.57
CA LEU A 497 -28.43 1.44 2.56
C LEU A 497 -29.92 1.55 2.35
N ASN A 498 -30.68 2.11 3.30
CA ASN A 498 -32.13 2.20 3.16
C ASN A 498 -32.58 3.03 1.94
N PRO A 499 -32.01 4.22 1.66
CA PRO A 499 -32.31 4.94 0.42
C PRO A 499 -31.96 4.11 -0.83
N LEU A 500 -30.88 3.33 -0.81
CA LEU A 500 -30.50 2.43 -1.91
C LEU A 500 -31.52 1.29 -2.07
N ARG A 501 -31.92 0.65 -0.97
CA ARG A 501 -32.91 -0.44 -0.93
C ARG A 501 -34.26 0.02 -1.48
N LYS A 502 -34.63 1.28 -1.23
CA LYS A 502 -35.86 1.90 -1.76
C LYS A 502 -35.74 2.39 -3.20
N ALA A 503 -34.59 2.95 -3.61
CA ALA A 503 -34.43 3.60 -4.92
C ALA A 503 -33.99 2.64 -6.04
N LEU A 504 -33.17 1.62 -5.74
CA LEU A 504 -32.62 0.72 -6.78
C LEU A 504 -33.68 -0.19 -7.43
N PRO A 505 -34.61 -0.83 -6.69
CA PRO A 505 -35.66 -1.63 -7.32
C PRO A 505 -36.54 -0.85 -8.32
N PRO A 506 -37.12 0.34 -7.99
CA PRO A 506 -37.90 1.10 -8.97
C PRO A 506 -37.03 1.61 -10.13
N LEU A 507 -35.78 2.01 -9.88
CA LEU A 507 -34.86 2.43 -10.94
C LEU A 507 -34.62 1.31 -11.97
N ILE A 508 -34.38 0.08 -11.51
CA ILE A 508 -34.17 -1.10 -12.38
C ILE A 508 -35.47 -1.48 -13.10
N ALA A 509 -36.63 -1.30 -12.45
CA ALA A 509 -37.94 -1.48 -13.07
C ALA A 509 -38.29 -0.38 -14.11
N GLY A 510 -37.49 0.69 -14.21
CA GLY A 510 -37.72 1.82 -15.12
C GLY A 510 -38.58 2.94 -14.54
N ASP A 511 -38.96 2.87 -13.27
CA ASP A 511 -39.69 3.91 -12.55
C ASP A 511 -38.72 5.00 -12.04
N VAL A 512 -38.31 5.84 -12.99
CA VAL A 512 -37.36 6.94 -12.77
C VAL A 512 -37.91 7.98 -11.79
N GLU A 513 -39.23 8.20 -11.76
CA GLU A 513 -39.85 9.22 -10.92
C GLU A 513 -39.78 8.85 -9.44
N ASN A 514 -40.17 7.63 -9.08
CA ASN A 514 -40.07 7.17 -7.69
C ASN A 514 -38.61 7.07 -7.22
N ALA A 515 -37.70 6.60 -8.08
CA ALA A 515 -36.28 6.58 -7.76
C ALA A 515 -35.72 7.99 -7.52
N LEU A 516 -36.11 8.98 -8.34
CA LEU A 516 -35.69 10.38 -8.19
C LEU A 516 -36.28 11.03 -6.94
N ARG A 517 -37.52 10.72 -6.58
CA ARG A 517 -38.14 11.17 -5.34
C ARG A 517 -37.35 10.69 -4.12
N VAL A 518 -37.09 9.38 -4.04
CA VAL A 518 -36.29 8.79 -2.95
C VAL A 518 -34.89 9.40 -2.90
N ALA A 519 -34.22 9.56 -4.04
CA ALA A 519 -32.88 10.17 -4.08
C ALA A 519 -32.89 11.63 -3.57
N ARG A 520 -33.91 12.42 -3.88
CA ARG A 520 -33.97 13.83 -3.45
C ARG A 520 -34.36 13.99 -1.99
N GLU A 521 -35.35 13.23 -1.53
CA GLU A 521 -36.01 13.38 -0.24
C GLU A 521 -35.37 12.55 0.87
N GLU A 522 -34.86 11.36 0.55
CA GLU A 522 -34.46 10.37 1.55
C GLU A 522 -32.95 10.05 1.51
N SER A 523 -32.22 10.45 0.46
CA SER A 523 -30.77 10.23 0.37
C SER A 523 -29.95 11.49 0.69
N SER A 524 -28.79 11.28 1.31
CA SER A 524 -27.83 12.32 1.72
C SER A 524 -26.38 11.85 1.49
N GLY A 525 -25.42 12.74 1.72
CA GLY A 525 -23.99 12.45 1.69
C GLY A 525 -23.51 11.81 0.39
N PHE A 526 -22.59 10.86 0.53
CA PHE A 526 -21.94 10.17 -0.58
C PHE A 526 -22.90 9.37 -1.47
N VAL A 527 -24.02 8.86 -0.92
CA VAL A 527 -24.99 8.02 -1.65
C VAL A 527 -25.80 8.83 -2.68
N LYS A 528 -26.18 10.07 -2.33
CA LYS A 528 -27.03 10.93 -3.16
C LYS A 528 -26.47 11.20 -4.58
N PRO A 529 -25.23 11.67 -4.76
CA PRO A 529 -24.68 11.92 -6.11
C PRO A 529 -24.57 10.65 -6.95
N LEU A 530 -24.33 9.49 -6.32
CA LEU A 530 -24.28 8.19 -6.99
C LEU A 530 -25.66 7.79 -7.54
N LEU A 531 -26.71 7.88 -6.70
CA LEU A 531 -28.09 7.63 -7.11
C LEU A 531 -28.52 8.57 -8.24
N LEU A 532 -28.26 9.89 -8.10
CA LEU A 532 -28.60 10.87 -9.14
C LEU A 532 -27.91 10.54 -10.47
N SER A 533 -26.68 10.03 -10.45
CA SER A 533 -25.96 9.62 -11.65
C SER A 533 -26.59 8.39 -12.32
N ALA A 534 -26.97 7.37 -11.54
CA ALA A 534 -27.69 6.19 -12.06
C ALA A 534 -29.07 6.55 -12.63
N ILE A 535 -29.80 7.43 -11.95
CA ILE A 535 -31.09 7.95 -12.39
C ILE A 535 -30.93 8.76 -13.68
N ALA A 536 -29.91 9.61 -13.80
CA ALA A 536 -29.66 10.38 -15.01
C ALA A 536 -29.44 9.46 -16.23
N VAL A 537 -28.65 8.38 -16.09
CA VAL A 537 -28.44 7.43 -17.18
C VAL A 537 -29.74 6.75 -17.59
N LYS A 538 -30.54 6.24 -16.64
CA LYS A 538 -31.84 5.63 -16.96
C LYS A 538 -32.84 6.64 -17.56
N ALA A 539 -32.85 7.87 -17.08
CA ALA A 539 -33.67 8.95 -17.63
C ALA A 539 -33.32 9.28 -19.09
N SER A 540 -32.04 9.17 -19.47
CA SER A 540 -31.59 9.41 -20.85
C SER A 540 -32.19 8.41 -21.84
N GLN A 541 -32.48 7.19 -21.38
CA GLN A 541 -33.13 6.14 -22.15
C GLN A 541 -34.65 6.34 -22.21
N ALA A 542 -35.26 6.72 -21.08
CA ALA A 542 -36.71 6.90 -20.98
C ALA A 542 -37.24 8.19 -21.63
N ARG A 543 -36.36 9.18 -21.90
CA ARG A 543 -36.71 10.53 -22.42
C ARG A 543 -37.72 11.31 -21.58
N THR A 544 -37.88 10.95 -20.30
CA THR A 544 -38.88 11.54 -19.38
C THR A 544 -38.37 12.75 -18.60
N PHE A 545 -37.07 12.79 -18.29
CA PHE A 545 -36.43 13.89 -17.55
C PHE A 545 -35.18 14.39 -18.29
N SER A 546 -34.70 15.59 -17.96
CA SER A 546 -33.44 16.11 -18.50
C SER A 546 -32.25 15.48 -17.78
N PRO A 547 -31.50 14.54 -18.40
CA PRO A 547 -30.40 13.83 -17.72
C PRO A 547 -29.30 14.78 -17.30
N LYS A 548 -29.02 15.81 -18.12
CA LYS A 548 -28.04 16.85 -17.85
C LYS A 548 -28.36 17.62 -16.56
N LYS A 549 -29.62 18.01 -16.35
CA LYS A 549 -30.02 18.71 -15.12
C LYS A 549 -29.83 17.86 -13.87
N ILE A 550 -30.07 16.55 -13.97
CA ILE A 550 -29.87 15.60 -12.86
C ILE A 550 -28.36 15.42 -12.58
N LEU A 551 -27.51 15.34 -13.61
CA LEU A 551 -26.05 15.31 -13.42
C LEU A 551 -25.50 16.62 -12.84
N ASP A 552 -26.00 17.78 -13.26
CA ASP A 552 -25.62 19.07 -12.68
C ASP A 552 -26.02 19.14 -11.20
N GLU A 553 -27.15 18.51 -10.83
CA GLU A 553 -27.55 18.32 -9.43
C GLU A 553 -26.57 17.42 -8.69
N ALA A 554 -26.20 16.27 -9.25
CA ALA A 554 -25.20 15.38 -8.67
C ALA A 554 -23.86 16.10 -8.42
N ARG A 555 -23.37 16.89 -9.40
CA ARG A 555 -22.13 17.70 -9.24
C ARG A 555 -22.24 18.74 -8.12
N ARG A 556 -23.41 19.37 -7.95
CA ARG A 556 -23.65 20.29 -6.83
C ARG A 556 -23.63 19.57 -5.49
N GLU A 557 -24.18 18.36 -5.41
CA GLU A 557 -24.12 17.55 -4.19
C GLU A 557 -22.69 17.10 -3.88
N VAL A 558 -21.89 16.73 -4.89
CA VAL A 558 -20.47 16.39 -4.68
C VAL A 558 -19.67 17.54 -4.10
N LYS A 559 -19.91 18.77 -4.55
CA LYS A 559 -19.25 19.97 -3.97
C LYS A 559 -19.60 20.20 -2.49
N ARG A 560 -20.62 19.52 -1.96
CA ARG A 560 -20.99 19.56 -0.54
C ARG A 560 -20.36 18.44 0.28
N LEU A 561 -19.84 17.39 -0.35
CA LEU A 561 -19.07 16.37 0.34
C LEU A 561 -17.82 17.02 0.95
N LYS A 562 -17.32 16.47 2.04
CA LYS A 562 -16.10 16.95 2.71
C LYS A 562 -14.94 15.97 2.61
N ASP A 563 -15.26 14.69 2.59
CA ASP A 563 -14.30 13.63 2.36
C ASP A 563 -13.75 13.72 0.93
N GLU A 564 -12.46 14.00 0.80
CA GLU A 564 -11.79 14.11 -0.51
C GLU A 564 -11.85 12.78 -1.28
N TYR A 565 -11.75 11.63 -0.59
CA TYR A 565 -11.87 10.33 -1.24
C TYR A 565 -13.29 10.11 -1.78
N GLY A 566 -14.32 10.36 -0.97
CA GLY A 566 -15.72 10.33 -1.38
C GLY A 566 -16.04 11.31 -2.51
N LYS A 567 -15.47 12.53 -2.51
CA LYS A 567 -15.57 13.45 -3.65
C LYS A 567 -15.01 12.81 -4.91
N SER A 568 -13.78 12.31 -4.84
CA SER A 568 -13.07 11.70 -5.96
C SER A 568 -13.86 10.52 -6.57
N TYR A 569 -14.36 9.64 -5.70
CA TYR A 569 -15.17 8.49 -6.09
C TYR A 569 -16.52 8.89 -6.69
N ALA A 570 -17.20 9.89 -6.13
CA ALA A 570 -18.46 10.37 -6.68
C ALA A 570 -18.25 11.05 -8.05
N LEU A 571 -17.19 11.82 -8.22
CA LEU A 571 -16.81 12.42 -9.51
C LEU A 571 -16.47 11.37 -10.55
N THR A 572 -15.81 10.26 -10.15
CA THR A 572 -15.53 9.12 -11.02
C THR A 572 -16.85 8.56 -11.59
N VAL A 573 -17.86 8.34 -10.73
CA VAL A 573 -19.18 7.83 -11.11
C VAL A 573 -19.97 8.84 -11.97
N ILE A 574 -19.98 10.12 -11.58
CA ILE A 574 -20.63 11.20 -12.34
C ILE A 574 -20.00 11.32 -13.73
N SER A 575 -18.69 11.20 -13.84
CA SER A 575 -17.98 11.34 -15.10
C SER A 575 -18.22 10.15 -16.01
N PHE A 576 -18.30 8.94 -15.45
CA PHE A 576 -18.75 7.77 -16.20
C PHE A 576 -20.19 7.93 -16.71
N ALA A 577 -21.12 8.39 -15.86
CA ALA A 577 -22.49 8.69 -16.26
C ALA A 577 -22.57 9.82 -17.31
N SER A 578 -21.75 10.87 -17.17
CA SER A 578 -21.62 11.96 -18.14
C SER A 578 -21.12 11.42 -19.48
N ALA A 579 -20.14 10.53 -19.50
CA ALA A 579 -19.63 9.92 -20.72
C ALA A 579 -20.70 9.10 -21.45
N ILE A 580 -21.56 8.39 -20.71
CA ILE A 580 -22.72 7.67 -21.28
C ILE A 580 -23.72 8.65 -21.91
N ILE A 581 -24.01 9.77 -21.26
CA ILE A 581 -25.08 10.71 -21.65
C ILE A 581 -24.62 11.70 -22.73
N THR A 582 -23.43 12.28 -22.59
CA THR A 582 -22.91 13.39 -23.43
C THR A 582 -21.73 13.00 -24.31
N GLY A 583 -21.19 11.78 -24.16
CA GLY A 583 -20.03 11.27 -24.88
C GLY A 583 -18.70 11.40 -24.13
N VAL A 584 -17.75 10.50 -24.45
CA VAL A 584 -16.43 10.34 -23.80
C VAL A 584 -15.65 11.65 -23.70
N LYS A 585 -15.56 12.39 -24.81
CA LYS A 585 -14.72 13.60 -24.90
C LYS A 585 -15.12 14.67 -23.87
N SER A 586 -16.41 15.04 -23.83
CA SER A 586 -16.90 16.09 -22.92
C SER A 586 -16.78 15.68 -21.45
N ALA A 587 -16.94 14.40 -21.15
CA ALA A 587 -16.81 13.89 -19.79
C ALA A 587 -15.35 13.91 -19.30
N LEU A 588 -14.40 13.54 -20.18
CA LEU A 588 -12.98 13.54 -19.84
C LEU A 588 -12.37 14.95 -19.83
N GLU A 589 -12.82 15.86 -20.69
CA GLU A 589 -12.45 17.28 -20.62
C GLU A 589 -12.89 17.89 -19.29
N SER A 590 -14.11 17.59 -18.84
CA SER A 590 -14.59 18.01 -17.51
C SER A 590 -13.78 17.41 -16.36
N LEU A 591 -13.23 16.20 -16.53
CA LEU A 591 -12.37 15.56 -15.52
C LEU A 591 -10.99 16.23 -15.43
N LEU A 592 -10.41 16.57 -16.57
CA LEU A 592 -9.11 17.25 -16.65
C LEU A 592 -9.19 18.69 -16.13
N GLU A 593 -10.30 19.40 -16.42
CA GLU A 593 -10.53 20.76 -15.94
C GLU A 593 -10.69 20.85 -14.42
N GLU A 594 -11.31 19.84 -13.80
CA GLU A 594 -11.50 19.83 -12.36
C GLU A 594 -10.18 19.51 -11.61
N ASN A 595 -9.18 18.88 -12.25
CA ASN A 595 -7.86 18.56 -11.68
C ASN A 595 -7.93 17.68 -10.40
N ILE A 596 -9.03 16.91 -10.24
CA ILE A 596 -9.39 16.23 -8.98
C ILE A 596 -9.02 14.73 -8.99
N LEU A 597 -9.04 14.07 -10.15
CA LEU A 597 -8.80 12.61 -10.20
C LEU A 597 -7.33 12.27 -10.31
N ASN A 598 -6.92 11.25 -9.55
CA ASN A 598 -5.64 10.60 -9.79
C ASN A 598 -5.70 9.81 -11.12
N PHE A 599 -4.52 9.49 -11.68
CA PHE A 599 -4.40 8.75 -12.94
C PHE A 599 -5.13 7.39 -12.90
N GLU A 600 -5.17 6.74 -11.74
CA GLU A 600 -5.82 5.44 -11.52
C GLU A 600 -7.35 5.50 -11.66
N GLU A 601 -8.01 6.54 -11.13
CA GLU A 601 -9.46 6.72 -11.25
C GLU A 601 -9.88 7.06 -12.68
N THR A 602 -9.10 7.91 -13.36
CA THR A 602 -9.31 8.21 -14.77
C THR A 602 -9.24 6.93 -15.60
N LEU A 603 -8.21 6.12 -15.35
CA LEU A 603 -8.02 4.85 -16.02
C LEU A 603 -9.17 3.87 -15.75
N GLU A 604 -9.71 3.81 -14.53
CA GLU A 604 -10.87 2.98 -14.23
C GLU A 604 -12.09 3.37 -15.08
N VAL A 605 -12.39 4.67 -15.20
CA VAL A 605 -13.47 5.17 -16.08
C VAL A 605 -13.23 4.76 -17.54
N LEU A 606 -12.01 4.94 -18.05
CA LEU A 606 -11.64 4.57 -19.43
C LEU A 606 -11.84 3.07 -19.70
N VAL A 607 -11.40 2.22 -18.76
CA VAL A 607 -11.55 0.76 -18.83
C VAL A 607 -13.03 0.35 -18.88
N ARG A 608 -13.87 0.98 -18.07
CA ARG A 608 -15.31 0.70 -18.04
C ARG A 608 -16.02 1.22 -19.30
N LEU A 609 -15.61 2.36 -19.84
CA LEU A 609 -16.13 2.89 -21.11
C LEU A 609 -15.83 1.97 -22.29
N ALA A 610 -14.64 1.36 -22.32
CA ALA A 610 -14.30 0.35 -23.31
C ALA A 610 -15.28 -0.83 -23.29
N SER A 611 -15.76 -1.21 -22.09
CA SER A 611 -16.68 -2.33 -21.87
C SER A 611 -18.13 -2.07 -22.33
N ILE A 612 -18.50 -0.82 -22.61
CA ILE A 612 -19.81 -0.42 -23.16
C ILE A 612 -19.74 -0.04 -24.66
N ARG A 613 -18.71 -0.51 -25.38
CA ARG A 613 -18.51 -0.36 -26.83
C ARG A 613 -18.24 1.06 -27.35
N GLN A 614 -17.83 2.01 -26.49
CA GLN A 614 -17.33 3.33 -26.91
C GLN A 614 -15.82 3.33 -27.20
N VAL A 615 -15.31 2.22 -27.75
CA VAL A 615 -13.87 1.98 -27.90
C VAL A 615 -13.22 2.95 -28.90
N ASP A 616 -13.94 3.35 -29.95
CA ASP A 616 -13.38 4.20 -31.00
C ASP A 616 -13.14 5.64 -30.50
N ASP A 617 -14.05 6.18 -29.69
CA ASP A 617 -13.90 7.51 -29.08
C ASP A 617 -12.85 7.50 -27.96
N LEU A 618 -12.77 6.39 -27.23
CA LEU A 618 -11.73 6.15 -26.24
C LEU A 618 -10.32 6.13 -26.87
N ILE A 619 -10.15 5.40 -27.98
CA ILE A 619 -8.89 5.35 -28.73
C ILE A 619 -8.46 6.76 -29.18
N LYS A 620 -9.39 7.53 -29.78
CA LYS A 620 -9.11 8.91 -30.22
C LYS A 620 -8.67 9.81 -29.07
N PHE A 621 -9.26 9.63 -27.89
CA PHE A 621 -8.87 10.40 -26.71
C PHE A 621 -7.47 10.04 -26.22
N ILE A 622 -7.20 8.73 -26.07
CA ILE A 622 -5.91 8.19 -25.60
C ILE A 622 -4.76 8.57 -26.56
N GLN A 623 -5.04 8.78 -27.85
CA GLN A 623 -4.04 9.26 -28.82
C GLN A 623 -3.40 10.60 -28.44
N ASN A 624 -4.05 11.42 -27.60
CA ASN A 624 -3.51 12.71 -27.14
C ASN A 624 -2.62 12.59 -25.89
N PHE A 625 -2.48 11.40 -25.30
CA PHE A 625 -1.65 11.21 -24.11
C PHE A 625 -0.16 11.16 -24.50
N LYS A 626 0.71 11.51 -23.54
CA LYS A 626 2.15 11.27 -23.68
C LYS A 626 2.41 9.77 -23.94
N PRO A 627 3.43 9.40 -24.74
CA PRO A 627 3.68 8.01 -25.13
C PRO A 627 3.72 7.05 -23.95
N GLU A 628 4.36 7.43 -22.84
CA GLU A 628 4.52 6.60 -21.65
C GLU A 628 3.17 6.29 -20.98
N LEU A 629 2.31 7.30 -20.85
CA LEU A 629 0.97 7.13 -20.28
C LEU A 629 0.04 6.38 -21.25
N LYS A 630 0.14 6.69 -22.54
CA LYS A 630 -0.61 6.01 -23.60
C LYS A 630 -0.39 4.50 -23.54
N ARG A 631 0.86 4.05 -23.35
CA ARG A 631 1.25 2.63 -23.24
C ARG A 631 0.54 1.94 -22.08
N LEU A 632 0.68 2.49 -20.86
CA LEU A 632 0.13 1.89 -19.64
C LEU A 632 -1.41 1.81 -19.69
N VAL A 633 -2.06 2.86 -20.21
CA VAL A 633 -3.52 2.93 -20.33
C VAL A 633 -4.05 1.90 -21.32
N LEU A 634 -3.48 1.81 -22.51
CA LEU A 634 -3.93 0.85 -23.54
C LEU A 634 -3.76 -0.59 -23.07
N LEU A 635 -2.63 -0.93 -22.45
CA LEU A 635 -2.37 -2.27 -21.93
C LEU A 635 -3.44 -2.68 -20.91
N ARG A 636 -3.70 -1.83 -19.90
CA ARG A 636 -4.70 -2.12 -18.87
C ARG A 636 -6.13 -2.21 -19.43
N ILE A 637 -6.47 -1.39 -20.44
CA ILE A 637 -7.75 -1.50 -21.13
C ILE A 637 -7.88 -2.85 -21.84
N ILE A 638 -6.86 -3.29 -22.59
CA ILE A 638 -6.88 -4.60 -23.27
C ILE A 638 -7.03 -5.71 -22.24
N THR A 639 -6.18 -5.73 -21.21
CA THR A 639 -6.22 -6.78 -20.17
C THR A 639 -7.60 -6.83 -19.49
N SER A 640 -8.15 -5.68 -19.10
CA SER A 640 -9.44 -5.64 -18.41
C SER A 640 -10.62 -5.98 -19.33
N THR A 641 -10.68 -5.42 -20.54
CA THR A 641 -11.75 -5.74 -21.50
C THR A 641 -11.73 -7.21 -21.90
N TYR A 642 -10.54 -7.79 -22.04
CA TYR A 642 -10.37 -9.20 -22.35
C TYR A 642 -10.83 -10.08 -21.19
N LEU A 643 -10.40 -9.79 -19.95
CA LEU A 643 -10.82 -10.49 -18.73
C LEU A 643 -12.35 -10.43 -18.50
N LYS A 644 -12.98 -9.33 -18.91
CA LYS A 644 -14.44 -9.16 -18.87
C LYS A 644 -15.18 -9.82 -20.05
N GLY A 645 -14.49 -10.59 -20.90
CA GLY A 645 -15.07 -11.27 -22.06
C GLY A 645 -15.47 -10.35 -23.22
N CYS A 646 -15.02 -9.09 -23.24
CA CYS A 646 -15.32 -8.13 -24.30
C CYS A 646 -14.34 -8.28 -25.48
N LYS A 647 -14.35 -9.45 -26.14
CA LYS A 647 -13.36 -9.84 -27.17
C LYS A 647 -13.19 -8.79 -28.27
N SER A 648 -14.27 -8.35 -28.90
CA SER A 648 -14.23 -7.35 -29.99
C SER A 648 -13.68 -5.99 -29.55
N ALA A 649 -13.94 -5.56 -28.31
CA ALA A 649 -13.36 -4.32 -27.77
C ALA A 649 -11.85 -4.49 -27.57
N SER A 650 -11.45 -5.63 -27.02
CA SER A 650 -10.04 -5.99 -26.81
C SER A 650 -9.29 -6.03 -28.15
N GLU A 651 -9.88 -6.60 -29.20
CA GLU A 651 -9.31 -6.64 -30.56
C GLU A 651 -9.07 -5.24 -31.12
N LYS A 652 -10.04 -4.34 -31.02
CA LYS A 652 -9.90 -2.96 -31.51
C LYS A 652 -8.81 -2.17 -30.78
N VAL A 653 -8.74 -2.30 -29.45
CA VAL A 653 -7.70 -1.64 -28.64
C VAL A 653 -6.35 -2.27 -28.93
N LEU A 654 -6.30 -3.59 -29.14
CA LEU A 654 -5.10 -4.30 -29.54
C LEU A 654 -4.59 -3.81 -30.90
N ASP A 655 -5.44 -3.69 -31.91
CA ASP A 655 -5.04 -3.19 -33.24
C ASP A 655 -4.43 -1.79 -33.15
N THR A 656 -4.98 -0.95 -32.26
CA THR A 656 -4.45 0.40 -31.97
C THR A 656 -3.10 0.34 -31.24
N LEU A 657 -2.98 -0.53 -30.24
CA LEU A 657 -1.73 -0.68 -29.48
C LEU A 657 -0.62 -1.22 -30.39
N ILE A 658 -0.91 -2.22 -31.22
CA ILE A 658 0.03 -2.77 -32.19
C ILE A 658 0.48 -1.71 -33.18
N PHE A 659 -0.44 -0.91 -33.72
CA PHE A 659 -0.12 0.14 -34.69
C PHE A 659 0.82 1.21 -34.11
N HIS A 660 0.67 1.54 -32.83
CA HIS A 660 1.43 2.62 -32.21
C HIS A 660 2.67 2.18 -31.43
N GLU A 661 2.67 0.97 -30.86
CA GLU A 661 3.67 0.51 -29.89
C GLU A 661 3.93 -1.02 -30.01
N PRO A 662 4.50 -1.49 -31.14
CA PRO A 662 4.74 -2.92 -31.39
C PRO A 662 5.67 -3.58 -30.36
N ALA A 663 6.43 -2.80 -29.59
CA ALA A 663 7.30 -3.29 -28.52
C ALA A 663 6.56 -4.06 -27.39
N PHE A 664 5.24 -3.89 -27.25
CA PHE A 664 4.44 -4.57 -26.21
C PHE A 664 3.86 -5.92 -26.64
N ILE A 665 4.02 -6.30 -27.90
CA ILE A 665 3.52 -7.58 -28.41
C ILE A 665 4.06 -8.78 -27.59
N PRO A 666 5.33 -8.84 -27.16
CA PRO A 666 5.82 -9.91 -26.27
C PRO A 666 5.02 -10.05 -24.96
N LEU A 667 4.65 -8.93 -24.34
CA LEU A 667 3.91 -8.93 -23.08
C LEU A 667 2.46 -9.41 -23.28
N LEU A 668 1.84 -8.99 -24.39
CA LEU A 668 0.53 -9.47 -24.81
C LEU A 668 0.54 -10.95 -25.17
N ILE A 669 1.61 -11.46 -25.78
CA ILE A 669 1.75 -12.90 -26.06
C ILE A 669 1.80 -13.67 -24.76
N GLY A 670 2.61 -13.25 -23.78
CA GLY A 670 2.64 -13.88 -22.46
C GLY A 670 1.25 -13.89 -21.80
N MET A 671 0.51 -12.80 -21.94
CA MET A 671 -0.88 -12.70 -21.45
C MET A 671 -1.84 -13.65 -22.19
N PHE A 672 -1.86 -13.68 -23.53
CA PHE A 672 -2.78 -14.55 -24.30
C PHE A 672 -2.38 -16.03 -24.26
N GLU A 673 -1.08 -16.34 -24.18
CA GLU A 673 -0.58 -17.68 -23.85
C GLU A 673 -1.14 -18.12 -22.49
N SER A 674 -1.20 -17.19 -21.54
CA SER A 674 -1.78 -17.44 -20.23
C SER A 674 -3.27 -17.68 -20.26
N PHE A 675 -3.98 -17.08 -21.20
CA PHE A 675 -5.40 -17.36 -21.43
C PHE A 675 -5.67 -18.56 -22.35
N GLU A 676 -4.63 -19.18 -22.89
CA GLU A 676 -4.71 -20.24 -23.90
C GLU A 676 -5.56 -19.84 -25.14
N ASP A 677 -5.58 -18.54 -25.50
CA ASP A 677 -6.31 -17.99 -26.66
C ASP A 677 -5.46 -18.01 -27.92
N LEU A 678 -5.60 -19.11 -28.64
CA LEU A 678 -4.87 -19.39 -29.87
C LEU A 678 -5.23 -18.43 -31.02
N GLU A 679 -6.46 -17.90 -31.04
CA GLU A 679 -6.92 -17.02 -32.12
C GLU A 679 -6.20 -15.68 -32.05
N PHE A 680 -6.06 -15.11 -30.84
CA PHE A 680 -5.28 -13.89 -30.64
C PHE A 680 -3.79 -14.08 -30.90
N ILE A 681 -3.22 -15.20 -30.44
CA ILE A 681 -1.80 -15.49 -30.71
C ILE A 681 -1.57 -15.58 -32.23
N GLN A 682 -2.45 -16.25 -32.98
CA GLN A 682 -2.38 -16.32 -34.44
C GLN A 682 -2.45 -14.95 -35.10
N LYS A 683 -3.37 -14.08 -34.65
CA LYS A 683 -3.46 -12.70 -35.15
C LYS A 683 -2.16 -11.92 -34.93
N LEU A 684 -1.51 -12.12 -33.77
CA LEU A 684 -0.21 -11.48 -33.48
C LEU A 684 0.91 -11.99 -34.41
N VAL A 685 0.90 -13.27 -34.82
CA VAL A 685 1.88 -13.84 -35.78
C VAL A 685 1.85 -13.08 -37.11
N GLU A 686 0.67 -12.66 -37.57
CA GLU A 686 0.53 -11.99 -38.86
C GLU A 686 1.15 -10.59 -38.86
N ILE A 687 1.13 -9.92 -37.71
CA ILE A 687 1.43 -8.48 -37.59
C ILE A 687 2.83 -8.23 -37.01
N TYR A 688 3.33 -9.09 -36.13
CA TYR A 688 4.61 -8.86 -35.48
C TYR A 688 5.79 -9.21 -36.38
N GLU A 689 6.80 -8.34 -36.38
CA GLU A 689 8.01 -8.52 -37.18
C GLU A 689 8.80 -9.77 -36.75
N ASN A 690 8.88 -10.03 -35.44
CA ASN A 690 9.60 -11.21 -34.91
C ASN A 690 8.67 -12.44 -34.83
N LYS A 691 8.32 -12.95 -36.02
CA LYS A 691 7.41 -14.11 -36.18
C LYS A 691 7.92 -15.38 -35.52
N ALA A 692 9.25 -15.60 -35.51
CA ALA A 692 9.89 -16.77 -34.91
C ALA A 692 9.47 -16.93 -33.44
N GLN A 693 9.51 -15.84 -32.68
CA GLN A 693 9.15 -15.83 -31.27
C GLN A 693 7.68 -16.22 -31.07
N ILE A 694 6.74 -15.60 -31.79
CA ILE A 694 5.30 -15.87 -31.63
C ILE A 694 4.94 -17.29 -32.05
N LEU A 695 5.47 -17.76 -33.18
CA LEU A 695 5.25 -19.12 -33.66
C LEU A 695 5.74 -20.16 -32.64
N SER A 696 6.84 -19.87 -31.94
CA SER A 696 7.32 -20.75 -30.86
C SER A 696 6.35 -20.77 -29.66
N PHE A 697 5.78 -19.63 -29.27
CA PHE A 697 4.77 -19.56 -28.21
C PHE A 697 3.48 -20.30 -28.62
N LEU A 698 3.05 -20.15 -29.87
CA LEU A 698 1.91 -20.89 -30.43
C LEU A 698 2.15 -22.40 -30.39
N GLY A 699 3.34 -22.85 -30.80
CA GLY A 699 3.76 -24.25 -30.71
C GLY A 699 3.71 -24.79 -29.28
N SER A 700 4.23 -24.03 -28.30
CA SER A 700 4.18 -24.43 -26.89
C SER A 700 2.74 -24.54 -26.36
N THR A 701 1.85 -23.63 -26.79
CA THR A 701 0.45 -23.64 -26.39
C THR A 701 -0.27 -24.88 -26.94
N TYR A 702 -0.03 -25.24 -28.20
CA TYR A 702 -0.53 -26.50 -28.78
C TYR A 702 0.01 -27.72 -28.04
N ALA A 703 1.30 -27.74 -27.69
CA ALA A 703 1.91 -28.83 -26.94
C ALA A 703 1.23 -29.01 -25.57
N PHE A 704 0.95 -27.92 -24.84
CA PHE A 704 0.23 -27.97 -23.56
C PHE A 704 -1.21 -28.48 -23.67
N LYS A 705 -1.87 -28.26 -24.82
CA LYS A 705 -3.20 -28.81 -25.11
C LYS A 705 -3.18 -30.26 -25.59
N GLY A 706 -1.99 -30.84 -25.78
CA GLY A 706 -1.82 -32.20 -26.33
C GLY A 706 -1.99 -32.28 -27.86
N GLU A 707 -1.99 -31.14 -28.57
CA GLU A 707 -2.15 -31.07 -30.02
C GLU A 707 -0.78 -31.21 -30.72
N ALA A 708 -0.15 -32.38 -30.59
CA ALA A 708 1.25 -32.62 -30.98
C ALA A 708 1.58 -32.23 -32.44
N GLU A 709 0.72 -32.59 -33.40
CA GLU A 709 0.95 -32.28 -34.83
C GLU A 709 0.94 -30.78 -35.11
N LYS A 710 0.01 -30.02 -34.50
CA LYS A 710 -0.03 -28.56 -34.67
C LYS A 710 1.12 -27.87 -33.96
N ALA A 711 1.55 -28.41 -32.82
CA ALA A 711 2.75 -27.93 -32.14
C ALA A 711 3.98 -28.10 -33.04
N LYS A 712 4.15 -29.28 -33.62
CA LYS A 712 5.23 -29.59 -34.56
C LYS A 712 5.22 -28.67 -35.78
N GLU A 713 4.07 -28.47 -36.42
CA GLU A 713 3.92 -27.54 -37.54
C GLU A 713 4.32 -26.11 -37.16
N SER A 714 3.87 -25.63 -36.00
CA SER A 714 4.18 -24.28 -35.51
C SER A 714 5.66 -24.10 -35.20
N PHE A 715 6.31 -25.08 -34.58
CA PHE A 715 7.75 -25.05 -34.29
C PHE A 715 8.60 -25.12 -35.56
N GLN A 716 8.19 -25.89 -36.56
CA GLN A 716 8.88 -25.92 -37.84
C GLN A 716 8.85 -24.54 -38.51
N LYS A 717 7.68 -23.89 -38.56
CA LYS A 717 7.56 -22.51 -39.08
C LYS A 717 8.38 -21.51 -38.24
N ALA A 718 8.43 -21.69 -36.92
CA ALA A 718 9.23 -20.85 -36.04
C ALA A 718 10.73 -20.92 -36.38
N LEU A 719 11.25 -22.13 -36.63
CA LEU A 719 12.64 -22.35 -37.06
C LEU A 719 12.92 -21.79 -38.46
N GLU A 720 11.96 -21.92 -39.39
CA GLU A 720 12.06 -21.34 -40.72
C GLU A 720 12.20 -19.80 -40.62
N GLU A 721 11.37 -19.12 -39.83
CA GLU A 721 11.48 -17.67 -39.60
C GLU A 721 12.77 -17.31 -38.84
N PHE A 722 13.15 -18.11 -37.84
CA PHE A 722 14.39 -17.92 -37.07
C PHE A 722 15.63 -17.96 -37.97
N SER A 723 15.66 -18.88 -38.95
CA SER A 723 16.78 -19.02 -39.90
C SER A 723 17.01 -17.77 -40.76
N LYS A 724 16.00 -16.89 -40.88
CA LYS A 724 16.10 -15.62 -41.61
C LYS A 724 16.79 -14.51 -40.82
N ILE A 725 16.94 -14.67 -39.50
CA ILE A 725 17.62 -13.69 -38.64
C ILE A 725 19.13 -13.82 -38.85
N PRO A 726 19.85 -12.77 -39.28
CA PRO A 726 21.27 -12.88 -39.60
C PRO A 726 22.14 -13.33 -38.41
N PRO A 727 23.22 -14.10 -38.65
CA PRO A 727 24.24 -14.36 -37.64
C PRO A 727 24.85 -13.03 -37.16
N GLY A 728 24.90 -12.82 -35.84
CA GLY A 728 25.41 -11.59 -35.21
C GLY A 728 24.35 -10.54 -34.85
N ASP A 729 23.08 -10.73 -35.23
CA ASP A 729 21.97 -9.94 -34.68
C ASP A 729 21.78 -10.32 -33.20
N THR A 730 21.82 -9.35 -32.30
CA THR A 730 21.67 -9.59 -30.86
C THR A 730 20.34 -10.29 -30.53
N ARG A 731 19.29 -10.07 -31.34
CA ARG A 731 17.97 -10.70 -31.19
C ARG A 731 17.99 -12.20 -31.52
N ARG A 732 18.98 -12.69 -32.27
CA ARG A 732 19.07 -14.11 -32.66
C ARG A 732 19.25 -14.98 -31.41
N LEU A 733 20.09 -14.55 -30.48
CA LEU A 733 20.38 -15.33 -29.29
C LEU A 733 19.15 -15.41 -28.35
N ASP A 734 18.50 -14.28 -28.08
CA ASP A 734 17.29 -14.21 -27.25
C ASP A 734 16.15 -15.07 -27.86
N ASN A 735 15.96 -14.98 -29.18
CA ASN A 735 14.97 -15.78 -29.90
C ASN A 735 15.29 -17.28 -29.86
N LEU A 736 16.57 -17.65 -29.96
CA LEU A 736 17.00 -19.04 -29.88
C LEU A 736 16.64 -19.64 -28.53
N TYR A 737 16.94 -18.96 -27.43
CA TYR A 737 16.64 -19.48 -26.09
C TYR A 737 15.14 -19.63 -25.85
N ILE A 738 14.33 -18.65 -26.28
CA ILE A 738 12.86 -18.73 -26.18
C ILE A 738 12.32 -19.88 -27.03
N LEU A 739 12.84 -20.06 -28.25
CA LEU A 739 12.46 -21.15 -29.13
C LEU A 739 12.79 -22.51 -28.53
N ILE A 740 14.02 -22.69 -28.03
CA ILE A 740 14.46 -23.91 -27.35
C ILE A 740 13.54 -24.19 -26.14
N ALA A 741 13.35 -23.20 -25.26
CA ALA A 741 12.50 -23.32 -24.07
C ALA A 741 11.07 -23.76 -24.43
N ASN A 742 10.51 -23.22 -25.51
CA ASN A 742 9.18 -23.56 -25.98
C ASN A 742 9.11 -24.96 -26.60
N MET A 743 10.13 -25.37 -27.36
CA MET A 743 10.18 -26.68 -28.02
C MET A 743 10.39 -27.84 -27.04
N ILE A 744 11.20 -27.67 -25.99
CA ILE A 744 11.46 -28.73 -25.01
C ILE A 744 10.25 -29.09 -24.14
N ILE A 745 9.19 -28.27 -24.18
CA ILE A 745 7.93 -28.51 -23.46
C ILE A 745 7.26 -29.81 -23.93
N SER A 746 7.42 -30.24 -25.18
CA SER A 746 6.90 -31.54 -25.64
C SER A 746 7.84 -32.70 -25.32
N ALA A 747 9.16 -32.45 -25.28
CA ALA A 747 10.22 -33.45 -25.27
C ALA A 747 10.14 -34.48 -26.42
N ASP A 748 9.63 -34.04 -27.57
CA ASP A 748 9.57 -34.85 -28.77
C ASP A 748 10.93 -34.81 -29.51
N GLU A 749 11.65 -35.95 -29.51
CA GLU A 749 12.93 -36.09 -30.22
C GLU A 749 12.81 -35.91 -31.74
N SER A 750 11.62 -36.08 -32.32
CA SER A 750 11.39 -35.84 -33.75
C SER A 750 11.64 -34.39 -34.16
N TYR A 751 11.81 -33.48 -33.19
CA TYR A 751 12.19 -32.09 -33.45
C TYR A 751 13.64 -31.92 -33.89
N LEU A 752 14.52 -32.86 -33.54
CA LEU A 752 15.93 -32.82 -33.94
C LEU A 752 16.10 -32.92 -35.46
N ASP A 753 15.28 -33.73 -36.12
CA ASP A 753 15.39 -34.00 -37.56
C ASP A 753 15.20 -32.75 -38.43
N PHE A 754 14.32 -31.84 -38.00
CA PHE A 754 14.12 -30.57 -38.70
C PHE A 754 14.93 -29.42 -38.10
N ALA A 755 15.16 -29.36 -36.79
CA ALA A 755 15.99 -28.31 -36.19
C ALA A 755 17.41 -28.28 -36.79
N LYS A 756 17.99 -29.46 -37.10
CA LYS A 756 19.30 -29.59 -37.76
C LYS A 756 19.38 -28.88 -39.12
N LYS A 757 18.25 -28.64 -39.78
CA LYS A 757 18.19 -27.96 -41.09
C LYS A 757 18.24 -26.45 -40.98
N PHE A 758 17.92 -25.89 -39.81
CA PHE A 758 17.69 -24.45 -39.62
C PHE A 758 18.63 -23.79 -38.60
N LEU A 759 19.15 -24.57 -37.65
CA LEU A 759 20.07 -24.10 -36.62
C LEU A 759 21.52 -24.26 -37.08
N GLN A 760 22.39 -23.35 -36.62
CA GLN A 760 23.84 -23.51 -36.74
C GLN A 760 24.33 -24.69 -35.87
N GLU A 761 25.57 -25.13 -36.09
CA GLU A 761 26.09 -26.34 -35.44
C GLU A 761 26.09 -26.22 -33.90
N ASP A 762 26.51 -25.08 -33.37
CA ASP A 762 26.50 -24.74 -31.95
C ASP A 762 25.08 -24.56 -31.38
N GLU A 763 24.20 -23.86 -32.12
CA GLU A 763 22.79 -23.68 -31.76
C GLU A 763 22.04 -25.02 -31.69
N PHE A 764 22.31 -25.92 -32.66
CA PHE A 764 21.75 -27.26 -32.71
C PHE A 764 22.29 -28.15 -31.59
N GLU A 765 23.59 -28.07 -31.29
CA GLU A 765 24.20 -28.78 -30.18
C GLU A 765 23.51 -28.39 -28.86
N LEU A 766 23.34 -27.08 -28.62
CA LEU A 766 22.65 -26.57 -27.44
C LEU A 766 21.20 -27.08 -27.34
N PHE A 767 20.43 -26.99 -28.43
CA PHE A 767 19.06 -27.50 -28.47
C PHE A 767 19.00 -29.01 -28.18
N SER A 768 19.91 -29.80 -28.78
CA SER A 768 20.01 -31.25 -28.56
C SER A 768 20.34 -31.59 -27.11
N GLN A 769 21.25 -30.84 -26.48
CA GLN A 769 21.60 -31.00 -25.08
C GLN A 769 20.39 -30.77 -24.17
N PHE A 770 19.65 -29.66 -24.36
CA PHE A 770 18.45 -29.39 -23.56
C PHE A 770 17.35 -30.44 -23.76
N LEU A 771 17.14 -30.94 -24.99
CA LEU A 771 16.15 -31.97 -25.26
C LEU A 771 16.51 -33.30 -24.56
N LYS A 772 17.80 -33.68 -24.60
CA LYS A 772 18.31 -34.83 -23.84
C LYS A 772 18.13 -34.66 -22.34
N ALA A 773 18.47 -33.48 -21.80
CA ALA A 773 18.27 -33.17 -20.40
C ALA A 773 16.79 -33.26 -20.00
N SER A 774 15.88 -32.75 -20.84
CA SER A 774 14.43 -32.86 -20.65
C SER A 774 13.95 -34.33 -20.59
N ASN A 775 14.48 -35.19 -21.45
CA ASN A 775 14.18 -36.63 -21.45
C ASN A 775 14.73 -37.36 -20.23
N TYR A 776 15.94 -37.03 -19.77
CA TYR A 776 16.49 -37.56 -18.53
C TYR A 776 15.72 -37.07 -17.30
N ALA A 777 15.33 -35.80 -17.27
CA ALA A 777 14.52 -35.23 -16.21
C ALA A 777 13.15 -35.93 -16.08
N SER A 778 12.48 -36.24 -17.20
CA SER A 778 11.22 -37.00 -17.19
C SER A 778 11.36 -38.45 -16.70
N LYS A 779 12.58 -38.99 -16.70
CA LYS A 779 12.94 -40.29 -16.11
C LYS A 779 13.49 -40.16 -14.69
N ASP A 780 13.53 -38.94 -14.14
CA ASP A 780 14.07 -38.60 -12.82
C ASP A 780 15.58 -38.89 -12.66
N GLU A 781 16.36 -38.84 -13.74
CA GLU A 781 17.81 -39.13 -13.78
C GLU A 781 18.68 -37.88 -13.50
N ILE A 782 18.72 -37.40 -12.26
CA ILE A 782 19.33 -36.10 -11.88
C ILE A 782 20.79 -35.92 -12.32
N GLU A 783 21.65 -36.93 -12.13
CA GLU A 783 23.09 -36.81 -12.41
C GLU A 783 23.37 -36.53 -13.89
N LYS A 784 22.60 -37.15 -14.79
CA LYS A 784 22.76 -36.89 -16.24
C LYS A 784 22.29 -35.50 -16.62
N VAL A 785 21.26 -34.98 -15.93
CA VAL A 785 20.80 -33.60 -16.12
C VAL A 785 21.88 -32.62 -15.65
N ARG A 786 22.49 -32.86 -14.48
CA ARG A 786 23.60 -32.06 -13.93
C ARG A 786 24.80 -31.99 -14.86
N GLU A 787 25.24 -33.13 -15.39
CA GLU A 787 26.35 -33.19 -16.35
C GLU A 787 26.08 -32.30 -17.57
N ILE A 788 24.86 -32.35 -18.11
CA ILE A 788 24.47 -31.51 -19.25
C ILE A 788 24.41 -30.04 -18.84
N PHE A 789 23.82 -29.72 -17.70
CA PHE A 789 23.72 -28.35 -17.19
C PHE A 789 25.09 -27.71 -16.96
N GLN A 790 26.05 -28.44 -16.39
CA GLN A 790 27.43 -27.97 -16.22
C GLN A 790 28.09 -27.69 -17.57
N SER A 791 27.91 -28.58 -18.54
CA SER A 791 28.40 -28.38 -19.91
C SER A 791 27.82 -27.09 -20.54
N ILE A 792 26.52 -26.86 -20.41
CA ILE A 792 25.84 -25.67 -20.95
C ILE A 792 26.33 -24.40 -20.25
N LYS A 793 26.34 -24.37 -18.91
CA LYS A 793 26.78 -23.19 -18.12
C LYS A 793 28.21 -22.78 -18.44
N SER A 794 29.10 -23.74 -18.71
CA SER A 794 30.50 -23.45 -19.06
C SER A 794 30.68 -22.74 -20.40
N ARG A 795 29.70 -22.85 -21.30
CA ARG A 795 29.75 -22.31 -22.67
C ARG A 795 28.83 -21.11 -22.89
N HIS A 796 27.82 -20.94 -22.05
CA HIS A 796 26.80 -19.91 -22.23
C HIS A 796 26.39 -19.29 -20.88
N ALA A 797 26.55 -17.98 -20.75
CA ALA A 797 26.30 -17.23 -19.51
C ALA A 797 25.03 -16.33 -19.58
N SER A 798 23.99 -16.74 -20.31
CA SER A 798 22.76 -15.94 -20.45
C SER A 798 21.70 -16.29 -19.40
N ASN A 799 21.00 -15.29 -18.87
CA ASN A 799 19.85 -15.48 -17.99
C ASN A 799 18.70 -16.27 -18.64
N ASP A 800 18.54 -16.21 -19.97
CA ASP A 800 17.50 -16.97 -20.68
C ASP A 800 17.75 -18.49 -20.69
N ILE A 801 18.97 -18.92 -20.43
CA ILE A 801 19.29 -20.34 -20.23
C ILE A 801 18.70 -20.84 -18.92
N LEU A 802 18.72 -20.02 -17.86
CA LEU A 802 18.15 -20.38 -16.56
C LEU A 802 16.66 -20.70 -16.69
N ARG A 803 15.94 -19.97 -17.55
CA ARG A 803 14.54 -20.27 -17.90
C ARG A 803 14.38 -21.68 -18.47
N THR A 804 15.21 -22.04 -19.46
CA THR A 804 15.16 -23.36 -20.10
C THR A 804 15.52 -24.47 -19.12
N MET A 805 16.56 -24.25 -18.30
CA MET A 805 16.97 -25.19 -17.24
C MET A 805 15.85 -25.38 -16.21
N THR A 806 15.14 -24.31 -15.84
CA THR A 806 14.00 -24.36 -14.92
C THR A 806 12.87 -25.24 -15.48
N LEU A 807 12.60 -25.14 -16.79
CA LEU A 807 11.62 -26.03 -17.43
C LEU A 807 12.08 -27.50 -17.40
N VAL A 808 13.36 -27.77 -17.63
CA VAL A 808 13.88 -29.14 -17.49
C VAL A 808 13.71 -29.64 -16.04
N ALA A 809 14.02 -28.81 -15.03
CA ALA A 809 13.82 -29.15 -13.62
C ALA A 809 12.35 -29.43 -13.27
N GLY A 810 11.40 -28.73 -13.91
CA GLY A 810 9.96 -28.97 -13.73
C GLY A 810 9.46 -30.31 -14.25
N ARG A 811 10.27 -31.07 -15.00
CA ARG A 811 9.94 -32.45 -15.41
C ARG A 811 10.39 -33.50 -14.41
N MET A 812 11.23 -33.13 -13.44
CA MET A 812 11.66 -34.01 -12.35
C MET A 812 10.61 -34.10 -11.25
N LYS A 813 10.72 -35.09 -10.36
CA LYS A 813 9.78 -35.29 -9.26
C LYS A 813 10.40 -34.91 -7.92
N GLY A 814 9.57 -34.32 -7.04
CA GLY A 814 9.88 -34.11 -5.62
C GLY A 814 11.22 -33.42 -5.38
N GLU A 815 12.08 -34.08 -4.58
CA GLU A 815 13.36 -33.54 -4.14
C GLU A 815 14.35 -33.27 -5.29
N ASN A 816 14.37 -34.11 -6.32
CA ASN A 816 15.29 -33.91 -7.45
C ASN A 816 15.01 -32.60 -8.20
N SER A 817 13.73 -32.22 -8.31
CA SER A 817 13.33 -30.93 -8.88
C SER A 817 13.79 -29.77 -8.00
N ARG A 818 13.63 -29.88 -6.67
CA ARG A 818 14.08 -28.89 -5.68
C ARG A 818 15.59 -28.67 -5.75
N VAL A 819 16.34 -29.77 -5.81
CA VAL A 819 17.80 -29.76 -5.90
C VAL A 819 18.28 -29.05 -7.18
N LEU A 820 17.69 -29.36 -8.34
CA LEU A 820 18.04 -28.67 -9.59
C LEU A 820 17.65 -27.18 -9.56
N LEU A 821 16.47 -26.83 -9.04
CA LEU A 821 16.09 -25.41 -8.91
C LEU A 821 17.11 -24.64 -8.07
N LYS A 822 17.55 -25.21 -6.94
CA LYS A 822 18.59 -24.64 -6.11
C LYS A 822 19.87 -24.39 -6.91
N GLU A 823 20.37 -25.40 -7.62
CA GLU A 823 21.57 -25.27 -8.46
C GLU A 823 21.42 -24.29 -9.63
N ILE A 824 20.21 -24.10 -10.16
CA ILE A 824 19.93 -23.15 -11.24
C ILE A 824 20.06 -21.71 -10.73
N PHE A 825 19.50 -21.38 -9.58
CA PHE A 825 19.43 -20.00 -9.06
C PHE A 825 20.44 -19.67 -7.95
N GLU A 826 21.35 -20.59 -7.59
CA GLU A 826 22.48 -20.30 -6.68
C GLU A 826 23.39 -19.15 -7.20
N THR A 827 23.28 -18.74 -8.47
CA THR A 827 23.95 -17.56 -9.02
C THR A 827 23.14 -16.28 -8.76
N LYS A 828 23.55 -15.47 -7.78
CA LYS A 828 22.87 -14.28 -7.23
C LYS A 828 22.61 -13.08 -8.20
N GLU A 829 22.71 -13.24 -9.52
CA GLU A 829 22.57 -12.14 -10.50
C GLU A 829 21.12 -11.89 -11.01
N THR A 830 20.08 -12.38 -10.33
CA THR A 830 18.69 -12.40 -10.86
C THR A 830 17.76 -11.27 -10.43
N GLU A 831 18.26 -10.15 -9.87
CA GLU A 831 17.41 -9.00 -9.49
C GLU A 831 16.61 -8.41 -10.68
N ALA A 832 17.05 -8.59 -11.93
CA ALA A 832 16.42 -7.98 -13.10
C ALA A 832 15.21 -8.74 -13.69
N LEU A 833 14.67 -9.79 -13.04
CA LEU A 833 13.86 -10.82 -13.74
C LEU A 833 12.51 -11.20 -13.12
N HIS A 834 11.91 -10.37 -12.27
CA HIS A 834 10.63 -10.68 -11.59
C HIS A 834 9.50 -11.18 -12.53
N ASP A 835 9.31 -10.52 -13.68
CA ASP A 835 8.30 -10.91 -14.67
C ASP A 835 8.66 -12.24 -15.38
N LEU A 836 9.95 -12.46 -15.63
CA LEU A 836 10.44 -13.71 -16.24
C LEU A 836 10.24 -14.87 -15.26
N ILE A 837 10.53 -14.67 -13.98
CA ILE A 837 10.41 -15.68 -12.93
C ILE A 837 8.96 -16.16 -12.83
N SER A 838 8.00 -15.24 -12.75
CA SER A 838 6.57 -15.57 -12.69
C SER A 838 6.13 -16.43 -13.89
N SER A 839 6.47 -16.01 -15.12
CA SER A 839 6.13 -16.77 -16.33
C SER A 839 6.80 -18.15 -16.39
N THR A 840 8.01 -18.26 -15.84
CA THR A 840 8.80 -19.48 -15.83
C THR A 840 8.22 -20.49 -14.83
N PHE A 841 7.86 -20.05 -13.62
CA PHE A 841 7.23 -20.91 -12.62
C PHE A 841 5.82 -21.36 -13.00
N VAL A 842 5.06 -20.49 -13.69
CA VAL A 842 3.82 -20.92 -14.35
C VAL A 842 4.06 -22.10 -15.27
N ARG A 843 5.06 -22.02 -16.15
CA ARG A 843 5.38 -23.09 -17.10
C ARG A 843 5.94 -24.34 -16.42
N PHE A 844 6.78 -24.17 -15.39
CA PHE A 844 7.27 -25.24 -14.52
C PHE A 844 6.11 -26.05 -13.93
N ILE A 845 5.10 -25.37 -13.36
CA ILE A 845 3.93 -26.05 -12.79
C ILE A 845 3.04 -26.68 -13.89
N ARG A 846 3.03 -26.13 -15.11
CA ARG A 846 2.26 -26.70 -16.24
C ARG A 846 2.84 -28.02 -16.73
N ILE A 847 4.16 -28.12 -16.85
CA ILE A 847 4.84 -29.34 -17.33
C ILE A 847 4.93 -30.46 -16.28
N GLY A 848 4.41 -30.24 -15.07
CA GLY A 848 4.31 -31.26 -14.02
C GLY A 848 5.17 -31.00 -12.78
N GLY A 849 5.82 -29.84 -12.71
CA GLY A 849 6.64 -29.47 -11.56
C GLY A 849 5.83 -29.40 -10.27
N ASP A 850 6.45 -29.78 -9.16
CA ASP A 850 5.80 -29.82 -7.86
C ASP A 850 5.48 -28.39 -7.37
N ILE A 851 4.19 -28.13 -7.12
CA ILE A 851 3.70 -26.81 -6.72
C ILE A 851 4.30 -26.39 -5.38
N LYS A 852 4.38 -27.31 -4.43
CA LYS A 852 4.90 -27.00 -3.09
C LYS A 852 6.38 -26.60 -3.19
N THR A 853 7.18 -27.37 -3.92
CA THR A 853 8.57 -27.04 -4.21
C THR A 853 8.69 -25.67 -4.88
N ALA A 854 7.86 -25.35 -5.88
CA ALA A 854 7.88 -24.04 -6.53
C ALA A 854 7.56 -22.89 -5.56
N VAL A 855 6.53 -23.05 -4.74
CA VAL A 855 6.12 -22.03 -3.77
C VAL A 855 7.20 -21.82 -2.70
N GLU A 856 7.64 -22.90 -2.03
CA GLU A 856 8.71 -22.83 -1.03
C GLU A 856 9.98 -22.21 -1.61
N PHE A 857 10.30 -22.55 -2.86
CA PHE A 857 11.46 -21.99 -3.54
C PHE A 857 11.31 -20.49 -3.80
N ILE A 858 10.14 -20.04 -4.25
CA ILE A 858 9.90 -18.61 -4.49
C ILE A 858 9.94 -17.83 -3.17
N GLU A 859 9.28 -18.32 -2.13
CA GLU A 859 9.26 -17.66 -0.83
C GLU A 859 10.66 -17.56 -0.22
N LYS A 860 11.47 -18.61 -0.36
CA LYS A 860 12.84 -18.61 0.16
C LYS A 860 13.76 -17.62 -0.56
N ASN A 861 13.67 -17.54 -1.89
CA ASN A 861 14.64 -16.78 -2.69
C ASN A 861 14.17 -15.36 -3.03
N TRP A 862 12.87 -15.09 -2.97
CA TRP A 862 12.27 -13.77 -3.22
C TRP A 862 11.16 -13.43 -2.20
N PRO A 863 11.44 -13.48 -0.89
CA PRO A 863 10.42 -13.22 0.15
C PRO A 863 9.83 -11.81 0.04
N GLU A 864 10.63 -10.84 -0.40
CA GLU A 864 10.22 -9.44 -0.57
C GLU A 864 9.38 -9.20 -1.82
N ASP A 865 9.42 -10.08 -2.83
CA ASP A 865 8.64 -9.89 -4.05
C ASP A 865 7.23 -10.46 -3.93
N LYS A 866 6.34 -9.59 -3.45
CA LYS A 866 4.91 -9.80 -3.30
C LYS A 866 4.14 -9.91 -4.63
N ARG A 867 4.80 -10.05 -5.79
CA ARG A 867 4.14 -10.15 -7.10
C ARG A 867 4.24 -11.54 -7.72
N ILE A 868 5.35 -12.26 -7.51
CA ILE A 868 5.64 -13.51 -8.25
C ILE A 868 4.57 -14.57 -7.99
N LEU A 869 4.33 -14.85 -6.71
CA LEU A 869 3.34 -15.84 -6.28
C LEU A 869 1.90 -15.41 -6.59
N PRO A 870 1.49 -14.15 -6.34
CA PRO A 870 0.18 -13.67 -6.78
C PRO A 870 -0.06 -13.77 -8.28
N ILE A 871 0.90 -13.40 -9.13
CA ILE A 871 0.78 -13.54 -10.60
C ILE A 871 0.69 -15.01 -11.00
N THR A 872 1.51 -15.87 -10.40
CA THR A 872 1.50 -17.33 -10.65
C THR A 872 0.16 -17.95 -10.25
N ALA A 873 -0.37 -17.59 -9.08
CA ALA A 873 -1.68 -18.05 -8.62
C ALA A 873 -2.81 -17.53 -9.51
N GLN A 874 -2.77 -16.23 -9.86
CA GLN A 874 -3.71 -15.59 -10.78
C GLN A 874 -3.76 -16.31 -12.14
N TYR A 875 -2.61 -16.76 -12.66
CA TYR A 875 -2.57 -17.56 -13.88
C TYR A 875 -3.40 -18.85 -13.79
N PHE A 876 -3.19 -19.66 -12.75
CA PHE A 876 -3.89 -20.93 -12.59
C PHE A 876 -5.37 -20.73 -12.28
N PHE A 877 -5.67 -19.62 -11.61
CA PHE A 877 -7.02 -19.14 -11.41
C PHE A 877 -7.71 -18.85 -12.77
N LEU A 878 -7.11 -17.99 -13.60
CA LEU A 878 -7.64 -17.57 -14.91
C LEU A 878 -7.78 -18.72 -15.92
N THR A 879 -6.88 -19.70 -15.87
CA THR A 879 -6.95 -20.91 -16.71
C THR A 879 -7.91 -21.98 -16.19
N ARG A 880 -8.72 -21.66 -15.17
CA ARG A 880 -9.68 -22.58 -14.53
C ARG A 880 -9.05 -23.85 -13.95
N LYS A 881 -7.75 -23.80 -13.62
CA LYS A 881 -7.00 -24.91 -12.98
C LYS A 881 -7.07 -24.74 -11.46
N ARG A 882 -8.29 -24.75 -10.91
CA ARG A 882 -8.59 -24.41 -9.49
C ARG A 882 -7.80 -25.24 -8.48
N ASP A 883 -7.62 -26.54 -8.73
CA ASP A 883 -6.82 -27.40 -7.83
C ASP A 883 -5.36 -26.94 -7.72
N LYS A 884 -4.78 -26.42 -8.81
CA LYS A 884 -3.42 -25.87 -8.80
C LYS A 884 -3.38 -24.54 -8.06
N PHE A 885 -4.34 -23.65 -8.33
CA PHE A 885 -4.47 -22.39 -7.60
C PHE A 885 -4.58 -22.63 -6.09
N LYS A 886 -5.49 -23.50 -5.64
CA LYS A 886 -5.69 -23.82 -4.22
C LYS A 886 -4.42 -24.36 -3.57
N LYS A 887 -3.72 -25.29 -4.24
CA LYS A 887 -2.42 -25.79 -3.76
C LYS A 887 -1.37 -24.69 -3.66
N ILE A 888 -1.28 -23.79 -4.63
CA ILE A 888 -0.34 -22.66 -4.56
C ILE A 888 -0.72 -21.80 -3.34
N PHE A 889 -1.98 -21.37 -3.26
CA PHE A 889 -2.49 -20.49 -2.20
C PHE A 889 -2.30 -21.09 -0.80
N GLU A 890 -2.59 -22.37 -0.58
CA GLU A 890 -2.42 -23.04 0.71
C GLU A 890 -0.97 -23.04 1.20
N ASN A 891 0.00 -23.13 0.27
CA ASN A 891 1.43 -23.17 0.58
C ASN A 891 2.09 -21.78 0.66
N MET A 892 1.37 -20.69 0.35
CA MET A 892 1.90 -19.33 0.51
C MET A 892 1.96 -18.90 1.99
N SER A 893 2.94 -18.08 2.31
CA SER A 893 2.97 -17.19 3.47
C SER A 893 1.73 -16.29 3.53
N TYR A 894 1.46 -15.75 4.71
CA TYR A 894 0.30 -14.92 4.96
C TYR A 894 0.28 -13.65 4.07
N HIS A 895 1.43 -12.99 3.89
CA HIS A 895 1.53 -11.80 3.05
C HIS A 895 1.24 -12.10 1.58
N ASN A 896 1.78 -13.20 1.04
CA ASN A 896 1.49 -13.60 -0.34
C ASN A 896 0.02 -14.03 -0.51
N LYS A 897 -0.61 -14.63 0.50
CA LYS A 897 -2.07 -14.88 0.50
C LYS A 897 -2.86 -13.58 0.40
N VAL A 898 -2.53 -12.58 1.23
CA VAL A 898 -3.17 -11.26 1.21
C VAL A 898 -3.04 -10.62 -0.18
N SER A 899 -1.82 -10.51 -0.71
CA SER A 899 -1.59 -9.94 -2.05
C SER A 899 -2.28 -10.74 -3.16
N THR A 900 -2.32 -12.07 -3.05
CA THR A 900 -3.03 -12.92 -4.00
C THR A 900 -4.53 -12.66 -3.97
N ILE A 901 -5.16 -12.60 -2.79
CA ILE A 901 -6.58 -12.27 -2.65
C ILE A 901 -6.90 -10.92 -3.28
N GLU A 902 -6.07 -9.90 -3.04
CA GLU A 902 -6.28 -8.57 -3.63
C GLU A 902 -6.24 -8.59 -5.17
N VAL A 903 -5.39 -9.43 -5.77
CA VAL A 903 -5.27 -9.58 -7.23
C VAL A 903 -6.40 -10.44 -7.82
N ILE A 904 -6.81 -11.52 -7.14
CA ILE A 904 -7.79 -12.47 -7.69
C ILE A 904 -9.23 -12.14 -7.33
N ALA A 905 -9.51 -11.38 -6.26
CA ALA A 905 -10.87 -11.12 -5.79
C ALA A 905 -11.79 -10.61 -6.91
N PRO A 906 -11.37 -9.66 -7.77
CA PRO A 906 -12.20 -9.22 -8.90
C PRO A 906 -12.49 -10.30 -9.95
N LEU A 907 -11.67 -11.34 -10.01
CA LEU A 907 -11.75 -12.45 -10.96
C LEU A 907 -12.55 -13.64 -10.41
N GLU A 908 -12.31 -14.01 -9.14
CA GLU A 908 -12.99 -15.14 -8.49
C GLU A 908 -14.44 -14.83 -8.19
N VAL A 909 -14.74 -13.58 -7.83
CA VAL A 909 -16.11 -13.20 -7.55
C VAL A 909 -17.05 -13.53 -8.72
N ALA A 910 -16.60 -13.34 -9.96
CA ALA A 910 -17.39 -13.63 -11.17
C ALA A 910 -17.76 -15.12 -11.32
N HIS A 911 -17.05 -16.01 -10.63
CA HIS A 911 -17.23 -17.46 -10.70
C HIS A 911 -17.85 -18.03 -9.42
N SER A 912 -17.32 -17.69 -8.23
CA SER A 912 -17.86 -18.10 -6.93
C SER A 912 -17.62 -17.06 -5.84
N PRO A 913 -18.59 -16.16 -5.60
CA PRO A 913 -18.54 -15.20 -4.50
C PRO A 913 -18.42 -15.87 -3.12
N GLU A 914 -19.04 -17.04 -2.95
CA GLU A 914 -19.05 -17.77 -1.68
C GLU A 914 -17.70 -18.38 -1.34
N GLU A 915 -16.97 -18.90 -2.34
CA GLU A 915 -15.61 -19.43 -2.17
C GLU A 915 -14.62 -18.31 -1.78
N LEU A 916 -14.74 -17.14 -2.42
CA LEU A 916 -13.95 -15.96 -2.05
C LEU A 916 -14.26 -15.49 -0.61
N ALA A 917 -15.52 -15.53 -0.19
CA ALA A 917 -15.90 -15.19 1.17
C ALA A 917 -15.28 -16.16 2.21
N GLU A 918 -15.17 -17.45 1.88
CA GLU A 918 -14.52 -18.43 2.76
C GLU A 918 -12.99 -18.24 2.78
N LEU A 919 -12.35 -18.01 1.62
CA LEU A 919 -10.91 -17.74 1.53
C LEU A 919 -10.48 -16.49 2.32
N THR A 920 -11.39 -15.57 2.57
CA THR A 920 -11.11 -14.30 3.28
C THR A 920 -11.47 -14.30 4.75
N LYS A 921 -12.00 -15.41 5.28
CA LYS A 921 -12.47 -15.50 6.67
C LYS A 921 -11.36 -15.30 7.70
N GLU A 922 -10.15 -15.74 7.38
CA GLU A 922 -8.95 -15.65 8.22
C GLU A 922 -8.02 -14.50 7.81
N MET A 923 -8.44 -13.66 6.85
CA MET A 923 -7.62 -12.55 6.34
C MET A 923 -7.75 -11.30 7.22
N PRO A 924 -6.81 -10.34 7.12
CA PRO A 924 -6.93 -9.06 7.82
C PRO A 924 -8.23 -8.35 7.42
N PRO A 925 -8.80 -7.52 8.30
CA PRO A 925 -10.05 -6.83 8.00
C PRO A 925 -10.03 -5.99 6.73
N SER A 926 -8.92 -5.34 6.44
CA SER A 926 -8.74 -4.54 5.22
C SER A 926 -8.85 -5.38 3.95
N THR A 927 -8.24 -6.58 3.93
CA THR A 927 -8.28 -7.52 2.81
C THR A 927 -9.67 -8.14 2.66
N LYS A 928 -10.30 -8.51 3.79
CA LYS A 928 -11.67 -9.01 3.82
C LYS A 928 -12.67 -7.99 3.27
N ASP A 929 -12.55 -6.73 3.68
CA ASP A 929 -13.38 -5.64 3.17
C ASP A 929 -13.22 -5.44 1.65
N LYS A 930 -11.99 -5.53 1.11
CA LYS A 930 -11.73 -5.48 -0.34
C LYS A 930 -12.36 -6.67 -1.10
N ALA A 931 -12.33 -7.86 -0.51
CA ALA A 931 -12.99 -9.03 -1.09
C ALA A 931 -14.53 -8.90 -1.06
N LEU A 932 -15.09 -8.45 0.05
CA LEU A 932 -16.53 -8.14 0.17
C LEU A 932 -16.95 -7.05 -0.82
N ALA A 933 -16.12 -6.03 -1.06
CA ALA A 933 -16.37 -5.02 -2.07
C ALA A 933 -16.49 -5.63 -3.48
N SER A 934 -15.60 -6.57 -3.81
CA SER A 934 -15.65 -7.31 -5.08
C SER A 934 -16.93 -8.17 -5.18
N ILE A 935 -17.30 -8.85 -4.09
CA ILE A 935 -18.56 -9.63 -3.95
C ILE A 935 -19.79 -8.77 -4.20
N ALA A 936 -19.87 -7.60 -3.59
CA ALA A 936 -20.95 -6.66 -3.82
C ALA A 936 -21.04 -6.23 -5.30
N GLU A 937 -19.90 -5.90 -5.92
CA GLU A 937 -19.85 -5.51 -7.32
C GLU A 937 -20.42 -6.61 -8.25
N GLU A 938 -20.08 -7.89 -7.99
CA GLU A 938 -20.60 -9.01 -8.77
C GLU A 938 -22.08 -9.29 -8.53
N HIS A 939 -22.55 -9.21 -7.28
CA HIS A 939 -23.98 -9.33 -6.99
C HIS A 939 -24.78 -8.27 -7.77
N MET A 940 -24.28 -7.03 -7.83
CA MET A 940 -24.89 -5.96 -8.61
C MET A 940 -24.84 -6.25 -10.11
N ARG A 941 -23.73 -6.78 -10.61
CA ARG A 941 -23.59 -7.23 -12.02
C ARG A 941 -24.67 -8.25 -12.41
N ASN A 942 -25.08 -9.09 -11.46
CA ASN A 942 -26.12 -10.10 -11.60
C ASN A 942 -27.52 -9.60 -11.16
N ARG A 943 -27.69 -8.30 -10.90
CA ARG A 943 -28.94 -7.66 -10.41
C ARG A 943 -29.48 -8.25 -9.11
N ARG A 944 -28.62 -8.85 -8.29
CA ARG A 944 -28.96 -9.33 -6.94
C ARG A 944 -28.81 -8.17 -5.96
N ILE A 945 -29.76 -7.22 -6.00
CA ILE A 945 -29.70 -5.96 -5.23
C ILE A 945 -29.59 -6.25 -3.73
N GLU A 946 -30.44 -7.14 -3.21
CA GLU A 946 -30.46 -7.43 -1.78
C GLU A 946 -29.16 -8.10 -1.31
N ASP A 947 -28.60 -9.04 -2.09
CA ASP A 947 -27.28 -9.64 -1.82
C ASP A 947 -26.16 -8.58 -1.86
N THR A 948 -26.23 -7.63 -2.79
CA THR A 948 -25.29 -6.50 -2.88
C THR A 948 -25.33 -5.67 -1.60
N LEU A 949 -26.52 -5.21 -1.20
CA LEU A 949 -26.70 -4.35 -0.03
C LEU A 949 -26.32 -5.09 1.26
N ASN A 950 -26.69 -6.37 1.39
CA ASN A 950 -26.28 -7.20 2.52
C ASN A 950 -24.76 -7.39 2.58
N THR A 951 -24.09 -7.52 1.44
CA THR A 951 -22.62 -7.60 1.40
C THR A 951 -21.97 -6.27 1.77
N LEU A 952 -22.46 -5.16 1.20
CA LEU A 952 -21.99 -3.81 1.52
C LEU A 952 -22.15 -3.48 3.01
N SER A 953 -23.20 -3.98 3.67
CA SER A 953 -23.44 -3.78 5.12
C SER A 953 -22.40 -4.45 6.03
N LYS A 954 -21.65 -5.42 5.50
CA LYS A 954 -20.59 -6.16 6.20
C LYS A 954 -19.23 -5.50 6.08
N ILE A 955 -19.07 -4.53 5.16
CA ILE A 955 -17.82 -3.80 5.00
C ILE A 955 -17.69 -2.80 6.14
N THR A 956 -16.57 -2.90 6.85
CA THR A 956 -16.34 -2.19 8.10
C THR A 956 -15.53 -0.91 7.92
N SER A 957 -14.51 -0.92 7.07
CA SER A 957 -13.73 0.25 6.71
C SER A 957 -14.53 1.21 5.84
N LYS A 958 -14.58 2.49 6.24
CA LYS A 958 -15.24 3.57 5.51
C LYS A 958 -14.68 3.74 4.09
N ASP A 959 -13.36 3.67 3.93
CA ASP A 959 -12.71 3.85 2.63
C ASP A 959 -13.02 2.68 1.69
N ASN A 960 -12.92 1.45 2.19
CA ASN A 960 -13.29 0.26 1.42
C ASN A 960 -14.79 0.25 1.10
N TYR A 961 -15.63 0.73 2.02
CA TYR A 961 -17.07 0.87 1.81
C TYR A 961 -17.40 1.88 0.70
N ASN A 962 -16.79 3.06 0.74
CA ASN A 962 -16.96 4.09 -0.28
C ASN A 962 -16.46 3.61 -1.65
N GLN A 963 -15.31 2.94 -1.68
CA GLN A 963 -14.78 2.29 -2.88
C GLN A 963 -15.71 1.19 -3.41
N ALA A 964 -16.28 0.35 -2.52
CA ALA A 964 -17.24 -0.70 -2.89
C ALA A 964 -18.51 -0.13 -3.51
N LEU A 965 -19.06 0.94 -2.90
CA LEU A 965 -20.20 1.67 -3.45
C LEU A 965 -19.89 2.24 -4.83
N LYS A 966 -18.74 2.93 -4.97
CA LYS A 966 -18.27 3.45 -6.26
C LYS A 966 -18.28 2.37 -7.34
N ASN A 967 -17.62 1.24 -7.08
CA ASN A 967 -17.50 0.12 -8.02
C ASN A 967 -18.86 -0.52 -8.34
N THR A 968 -19.71 -0.65 -7.34
CA THR A 968 -21.09 -1.15 -7.47
C THR A 968 -21.91 -0.25 -8.39
N PHE A 969 -21.84 1.08 -8.19
CA PHE A 969 -22.54 2.05 -9.02
C PHE A 969 -21.99 2.13 -10.44
N LEU A 970 -20.67 2.08 -10.62
CA LEU A 970 -20.06 1.98 -11.95
C LEU A 970 -20.58 0.74 -12.70
N THR A 971 -20.67 -0.40 -12.02
CA THR A 971 -21.22 -1.63 -12.60
C THR A 971 -22.71 -1.53 -12.92
N LEU A 972 -23.50 -0.88 -12.06
CA LEU A 972 -24.91 -0.58 -12.34
C LEU A 972 -25.03 0.31 -13.59
N LEU A 973 -24.25 1.38 -13.67
CA LEU A 973 -24.24 2.29 -14.82
C LEU A 973 -23.85 1.57 -16.12
N GLU A 974 -22.85 0.68 -16.09
CA GLU A 974 -22.48 -0.16 -17.22
C GLU A 974 -23.65 -1.04 -17.70
N LYS A 975 -24.41 -1.62 -16.77
CA LYS A 975 -25.57 -2.46 -17.09
C LYS A 975 -26.72 -1.64 -17.66
N LEU A 976 -27.05 -0.52 -17.01
CA LEU A 976 -28.08 0.39 -17.50
C LEU A 976 -27.73 0.85 -18.92
N ALA A 977 -26.50 1.28 -19.19
CA ALA A 977 -26.08 1.74 -20.52
C ALA A 977 -26.13 0.67 -21.62
N LYS A 978 -26.05 -0.62 -21.28
CA LYS A 978 -26.14 -1.74 -22.22
C LYS A 978 -27.59 -2.11 -22.58
N GLU A 979 -28.55 -1.73 -21.73
CA GLU A 979 -29.99 -1.81 -21.99
C GLU A 979 -30.44 -0.68 -22.92
#